data_AF-A0A8S1DPY5-F1
#
_entry.id   AF-A0A8S1DPY5-F1
#
_cell.length_a   1.000
_cell.length_b   1.000
_cell.length_c   1.000
_cell.angle_alpha   90.00
_cell.angle_beta   90.00
_cell.angle_gamma   90.00
#
_symmetry.space_group_name_H-M   'P 1'
#
loop_
_entity.id
_entity.type
_entity.pdbx_description
1 polymer ?
#
loop_
_entity_poly.entity_id
_entity_poly.type
_entity_poly.pdbx_seq_one_letter_code
_entity_poly.pdbx_strand_id
1 'polypeptide(L)'
;MPGSARGILAEKLNQLDVAASDWKKRVGPKDAVEFSVAGRMGVETGTPSPFMSPAREKRTPKPARFKSKKERNNRTSSKESDGGNSSTPESPSKEAAVTIKLPPLARSISAPESQPVIKVPSMTDHLDQFFTSTAETITMESEEIETLPDAEQHTLLVSHRRTVQVQKRRNATRNPLKTLAARTDIVQEYQEVRTGAAEREMKRLNVEKLAKNSNLAVEALAGLASKEDFTAVSLKKPSGDPVGTLLPFRDLMLLQVKGRRHVQTRLVEPVASKVNQGDSYVLVTPNAVYNWLGKFSNVIERTRSAEIALQISQRKDLGCLKAAGNVFTIDEAKSLGSASHKKAFWKLLGVHEGCGEALKAGHPDEDEEYENVISETNKIWMVEDDELIPVEKYWGSVPKIEVLAPNKVLVFDFGSEVYIWNGKNATGDVRRFAAEFVQDELWQTVDYSDCDISPIGDTAVKVRPEWAILGKLSQHMETALFREKFLDWPEFSRVIRVKRKGETEVDGSIEVLPCDANKMAAQEWTEPDFELEGSHIGRGEHYFDHETRRHFEIATTAVEVWHIEEFEYHEIPDASMGQFHEGDSYVVRWNYSITVSGRELSGAPSKHGTVGRDRCAYFFWQGSQSSLSEQGAAALLTVELDKEQGPQVRVVQGSELAVFRGLFNGHMAIHRGHRGQQQETSPKWRLFVTVTGAVDKESCLLEVSPSVRQLRSRSSLILLDTKSGKAFVWHGNQSHKHTKAAALRAARQMHLHPEFHLSKEAEIEEINEGDKQIEFFRGLGGNNTNLYDSLAPSNEPCDLKMFHFSSASGAFTVQQMLSATRTKEPAEAFPFVQRDLYELSQPALVLVDAGYVLWLWQGWWPREDGSGGDDSTGSGAIRWQAERRAAMQTAVNYWTATRGPDARLSANLVWAGLESVEFVSLFPDWQNKDDATESNMQDGRKPGETLSVEDELARLTQSTYPPAQLLQRPLPDGVDPTKLEEYLSSEHFEELLGMTKEEFTELPTWKQTSVKKQVGLF
;
A
#
# COMPACT_ATOMS: atom_id res chain seq x y z
N MET A 1 -23.63 66.67 -2.70
CA MET A 1 -24.59 65.85 -1.92
C MET A 1 -24.05 64.42 -1.77
N PRO A 2 -23.18 64.11 -0.80
CA PRO A 2 -22.53 62.78 -0.71
C PRO A 2 -23.17 61.80 0.30
N GLY A 3 -24.12 62.25 1.13
CA GLY A 3 -24.61 61.46 2.28
C GLY A 3 -25.46 60.22 1.93
N SER A 4 -26.13 60.22 0.77
CA SER A 4 -27.16 59.21 0.46
C SER A 4 -26.60 57.79 0.28
N ALA A 5 -25.44 57.65 -0.39
CA ALA A 5 -24.91 56.33 -0.78
C ALA A 5 -24.48 55.46 0.42
N ARG A 6 -24.00 56.06 1.52
CA ARG A 6 -23.60 55.31 2.73
C ARG A 6 -24.80 54.76 3.51
N GLY A 7 -25.94 55.45 3.50
CA GLY A 7 -27.15 54.98 4.15
C GLY A 7 -27.67 53.69 3.51
N ILE A 8 -27.80 53.69 2.18
CA ILE A 8 -28.29 52.54 1.39
C ILE A 8 -27.40 51.30 1.59
N LEU A 9 -26.07 51.47 1.66
CA LEU A 9 -25.14 50.37 1.93
C LEU A 9 -25.28 49.80 3.35
N ALA A 10 -25.40 50.65 4.37
CA ALA A 10 -25.61 50.20 5.75
C ALA A 10 -26.97 49.51 5.95
N GLU A 11 -28.01 49.98 5.25
CA GLU A 11 -29.34 49.37 5.27
C GLU A 11 -29.34 48.01 4.55
N LYS A 12 -28.61 47.88 3.43
CA LYS A 12 -28.40 46.59 2.76
C LYS A 12 -27.60 45.59 3.59
N LEU A 13 -26.61 46.05 4.36
CA LEU A 13 -25.85 45.20 5.27
C LEU A 13 -26.74 44.64 6.39
N ASN A 14 -27.54 45.50 7.05
CA ASN A 14 -28.53 45.07 8.03
C ASN A 14 -29.56 44.08 7.46
N GLN A 15 -30.02 44.28 6.22
CA GLN A 15 -30.93 43.33 5.56
C GLN A 15 -30.28 41.94 5.37
N LEU A 16 -28.97 41.89 5.08
CA LEU A 16 -28.21 40.64 4.97
C LEU A 16 -27.97 39.97 6.33
N ASP A 17 -27.59 40.72 7.37
CA ASP A 17 -27.39 40.17 8.72
C ASP A 17 -28.68 39.61 9.33
N VAL A 18 -29.82 40.27 9.11
CA VAL A 18 -31.14 39.76 9.50
C VAL A 18 -31.49 38.49 8.71
N ALA A 19 -31.29 38.48 7.39
CA ALA A 19 -31.54 37.30 6.56
C ALA A 19 -30.65 36.11 6.95
N ALA A 20 -29.35 36.34 7.22
CA ALA A 20 -28.43 35.32 7.68
C ALA A 20 -28.79 34.78 9.08
N SER A 21 -29.28 35.65 9.97
CA SER A 21 -29.77 35.26 11.30
C SER A 21 -31.05 34.41 11.22
N ASP A 22 -31.99 34.77 10.35
CA ASP A 22 -33.23 34.02 10.15
C ASP A 22 -33.06 32.78 9.25
N TRP A 23 -31.96 32.67 8.51
CA TRP A 23 -31.52 31.42 7.88
C TRP A 23 -30.92 30.47 8.91
N LYS A 24 -30.00 30.96 9.77
CA LYS A 24 -29.42 30.19 10.90
C LYS A 24 -30.46 29.64 11.88
N LYS A 25 -31.62 30.30 12.03
CA LYS A 25 -32.77 29.81 12.83
C LYS A 25 -33.65 28.78 12.11
N ARG A 26 -33.51 28.62 10.79
CA ARG A 26 -34.30 27.69 9.95
C ARG A 26 -33.54 26.42 9.57
N VAL A 27 -32.21 26.45 9.62
CA VAL A 27 -31.37 25.25 9.55
C VAL A 27 -31.38 24.57 10.92
N GLY A 28 -31.85 23.32 10.98
CA GLY A 28 -31.78 22.51 12.21
C GLY A 28 -30.34 22.12 12.58
N PRO A 29 -30.10 21.58 13.78
CA PRO A 29 -28.82 20.96 14.10
C PRO A 29 -28.54 19.83 13.09
N LYS A 30 -27.29 19.69 12.64
CA LYS A 30 -26.91 18.63 11.68
C LYS A 30 -27.10 17.26 12.33
N ASP A 31 -27.66 16.29 11.60
CA ASP A 31 -27.81 14.88 12.02
C ASP A 31 -26.51 14.27 12.59
N ALA A 32 -25.35 14.70 12.07
CA ALA A 32 -24.03 14.31 12.58
C ALA A 32 -23.84 14.59 14.08
N VAL A 33 -24.54 15.58 14.65
CA VAL A 33 -24.57 15.84 16.09
C VAL A 33 -25.36 14.75 16.81
N GLU A 34 -26.54 14.37 16.32
CA GLU A 34 -27.39 13.34 16.94
C GLU A 34 -26.73 11.95 16.93
N PHE A 35 -26.01 11.60 15.84
CA PHE A 35 -25.28 10.34 15.74
C PHE A 35 -23.94 10.34 16.51
N SER A 36 -23.40 11.50 16.90
CA SER A 36 -22.18 11.61 17.71
C SER A 36 -22.34 11.02 19.12
N VAL A 37 -21.23 10.75 19.80
CA VAL A 37 -21.24 10.33 21.21
C VAL A 37 -21.78 11.45 22.12
N ALA A 38 -21.39 12.71 21.85
CA ALA A 38 -21.85 13.88 22.61
C ALA A 38 -23.38 14.08 22.51
N GLY A 39 -23.95 13.99 21.30
CA GLY A 39 -25.39 14.07 21.08
C GLY A 39 -26.15 12.90 21.72
N ARG A 40 -25.63 11.67 21.60
CA ARG A 40 -26.21 10.49 22.27
C ARG A 40 -26.17 10.57 23.81
N MET A 41 -25.24 11.32 24.40
CA MET A 41 -25.22 11.58 25.85
C MET A 41 -26.09 12.77 26.28
N GLY A 42 -26.63 13.57 25.36
CA GLY A 42 -27.60 14.63 25.66
C GLY A 42 -27.05 15.73 26.57
N VAL A 43 -25.76 16.08 26.41
CA VAL A 43 -25.04 16.98 27.31
C VAL A 43 -25.45 18.44 27.07
N GLU A 44 -26.23 19.03 27.97
CA GLU A 44 -26.31 20.49 28.09
C GLU A 44 -24.94 21.06 28.48
N THR A 45 -24.53 22.18 27.89
CA THR A 45 -23.20 22.78 28.06
C THR A 45 -22.99 23.30 29.49
N GLY A 46 -22.51 22.44 30.41
CA GLY A 46 -22.80 22.63 31.84
C GLY A 46 -21.79 22.22 32.91
N THR A 47 -20.59 21.71 32.63
CA THR A 47 -19.44 21.78 33.58
C THR A 47 -18.12 21.39 32.91
N PRO A 48 -16.99 22.09 33.16
CA PRO A 48 -15.68 21.67 32.68
C PRO A 48 -15.17 20.42 33.43
N SER A 49 -14.48 19.53 32.70
CA SER A 49 -13.75 18.39 33.28
C SER A 49 -12.67 18.89 34.26
N PRO A 50 -12.38 18.18 35.37
CA PRO A 50 -11.29 18.54 36.28
C PRO A 50 -9.90 18.48 35.64
N PHE A 51 -9.77 17.96 34.42
CA PHE A 51 -8.54 17.98 33.64
C PHE A 51 -8.33 19.29 32.86
N MET A 52 -9.38 20.07 32.61
CA MET A 52 -9.30 21.31 31.82
C MET A 52 -8.41 22.36 32.49
N SER A 53 -7.20 22.54 31.95
CA SER A 53 -6.25 23.58 32.37
C SER A 53 -5.43 24.01 31.15
N PRO A 54 -5.52 25.29 30.69
CA PRO A 54 -4.76 25.74 29.54
C PRO A 54 -3.27 25.81 29.86
N ALA A 55 -2.44 25.27 28.96
CA ALA A 55 -0.99 25.09 29.08
C ALA A 55 -0.54 24.18 30.25
N ARG A 56 -0.37 22.89 29.96
CA ARG A 56 0.44 21.96 30.76
C ARG A 56 1.77 21.70 30.05
N GLU A 57 2.87 21.69 30.81
CA GLU A 57 4.14 21.11 30.38
C GLU A 57 4.05 19.58 30.45
N LYS A 58 4.73 18.85 29.56
CA LYS A 58 4.74 17.37 29.56
C LYS A 58 5.28 16.82 30.87
N ARG A 59 4.65 15.78 31.42
CA ARG A 59 4.92 15.24 32.77
C ARG A 59 5.30 13.77 32.72
N THR A 60 6.50 13.55 32.17
CA THR A 60 7.13 12.23 32.09
C THR A 60 8.05 11.97 33.29
N PRO A 61 8.12 10.73 33.81
CA PRO A 61 9.08 10.35 34.85
C PRO A 61 10.52 10.53 34.36
N LYS A 62 11.46 10.86 35.24
CA LYS A 62 12.86 11.02 34.82
C LYS A 62 13.50 9.67 34.43
N PRO A 63 14.28 9.60 33.33
CA PRO A 63 14.93 8.36 32.90
C PRO A 63 16.00 7.94 33.92
N ALA A 64 15.83 6.73 34.48
CA ALA A 64 16.71 6.17 35.51
C ALA A 64 17.51 4.98 34.96
N ARG A 65 18.84 5.06 35.09
CA ARG A 65 19.79 3.98 34.80
C ARG A 65 20.09 3.19 36.08
N PHE A 66 19.97 1.87 36.03
CA PHE A 66 20.19 0.99 37.17
C PHE A 66 21.42 0.09 36.97
N LYS A 67 22.21 -0.10 38.02
CA LYS A 67 23.43 -0.94 38.01
C LYS A 67 23.31 -2.12 38.97
N SER A 68 23.88 -3.27 38.58
CA SER A 68 23.96 -4.46 39.42
C SER A 68 24.59 -4.18 40.80
N LYS A 69 23.93 -4.66 41.88
CA LYS A 69 24.37 -4.44 43.27
C LYS A 69 25.75 -5.01 43.63
N LYS A 70 26.37 -5.83 42.77
CA LYS A 70 27.65 -6.53 43.04
C LYS A 70 28.82 -5.60 43.38
N GLU A 71 28.88 -4.37 42.85
CA GLU A 71 29.94 -3.41 43.18
C GLU A 71 29.71 -2.66 44.51
N ARG A 72 28.48 -2.67 45.05
CA ARG A 72 28.06 -1.73 46.10
C ARG A 72 28.66 -1.99 47.50
N ASN A 73 29.40 -3.09 47.67
CA ASN A 73 30.08 -3.44 48.93
C ASN A 73 31.45 -2.76 49.13
N ASN A 74 32.00 -2.05 48.14
CA ASN A 74 33.33 -1.43 48.24
C ASN A 74 33.28 0.11 48.26
N ARG A 75 32.59 0.68 49.26
CA ARG A 75 32.81 2.08 49.70
C ARG A 75 32.51 2.24 51.20
N THR A 76 33.58 2.31 51.98
CA THR A 76 33.55 2.75 53.38
C THR A 76 33.17 4.23 53.48
N SER A 77 32.71 4.63 54.66
CA SER A 77 32.20 5.98 54.94
C SER A 77 33.27 7.07 54.91
N SER A 78 32.96 8.20 54.29
CA SER A 78 33.44 9.53 54.70
C SER A 78 32.30 10.56 54.61
N LYS A 79 32.26 11.46 55.59
CA LYS A 79 31.46 12.71 55.53
C LYS A 79 32.32 13.83 54.91
N GLU A 80 31.73 15.03 54.89
CA GLU A 80 32.39 16.33 54.71
C GLU A 80 32.89 16.63 53.28
N SER A 81 33.13 17.89 52.90
CA SER A 81 32.19 19.04 52.81
C SER A 81 32.95 20.29 52.35
N ASP A 82 32.28 21.15 51.59
CA ASP A 82 32.60 22.57 51.37
C ASP A 82 33.82 22.93 50.50
N GLY A 83 33.77 24.11 49.87
CA GLY A 83 34.79 24.71 48.99
C GLY A 83 34.92 24.13 47.57
N GLY A 84 35.29 24.89 46.53
CA GLY A 84 35.43 26.36 46.46
C GLY A 84 36.39 26.87 45.36
N ASN A 85 35.85 27.27 44.19
CA ASN A 85 36.44 28.11 43.12
C ASN A 85 37.79 27.74 42.44
N SER A 86 37.82 27.94 41.10
CA SER A 86 39.00 28.21 40.24
C SER A 86 40.09 27.12 40.10
N SER A 87 40.82 26.99 38.99
CA SER A 87 40.74 27.65 37.66
C SER A 87 41.45 26.81 36.58
N THR A 88 41.04 26.99 35.32
CA THR A 88 41.79 26.66 34.09
C THR A 88 43.16 27.39 34.04
N PRO A 89 44.18 26.99 33.23
CA PRO A 89 44.03 26.83 31.77
C PRO A 89 44.90 25.76 31.04
N GLU A 90 44.67 25.72 29.71
CA GLU A 90 45.60 25.40 28.61
C GLU A 90 46.00 23.95 28.26
N SER A 91 46.33 23.79 26.98
CA SER A 91 46.55 22.57 26.16
C SER A 91 47.98 22.62 25.56
N PRO A 92 48.43 21.85 24.52
CA PRO A 92 47.78 20.81 23.70
C PRO A 92 48.66 19.58 23.29
N SER A 93 48.14 18.82 22.32
CA SER A 93 48.85 18.11 21.20
C SER A 93 49.51 16.70 21.36
N LYS A 94 48.89 15.74 20.63
CA LYS A 94 49.42 14.80 19.61
C LYS A 94 50.55 13.75 19.90
N GLU A 95 50.17 12.49 19.59
CA GLU A 95 50.86 11.50 18.71
C GLU A 95 52.20 10.79 19.09
N ALA A 96 52.05 9.48 19.36
CA ALA A 96 52.81 8.34 18.79
C ALA A 96 54.31 8.04 19.14
N ALA A 97 54.48 7.03 20.01
CA ALA A 97 55.32 5.82 19.90
C ALA A 97 56.87 5.86 19.63
N VAL A 98 57.62 5.00 20.34
CA VAL A 98 58.61 4.03 19.76
C VAL A 98 59.17 3.02 20.83
N THR A 99 59.57 1.84 20.35
CA THR A 99 60.00 0.61 21.09
C THR A 99 61.56 0.42 21.02
N ILE A 100 62.33 -0.51 21.63
CA ILE A 100 62.18 -1.82 22.33
C ILE A 100 63.38 -2.00 23.31
N LYS A 101 63.31 -2.86 24.35
CA LYS A 101 64.43 -3.76 24.77
C LYS A 101 64.04 -4.94 25.68
N LEU A 102 64.90 -5.97 25.70
CA LEU A 102 64.64 -7.36 26.17
C LEU A 102 65.77 -7.85 27.18
N PRO A 103 66.08 -9.17 27.41
CA PRO A 103 65.99 -9.85 28.73
C PRO A 103 67.43 -10.31 29.21
N PRO A 104 67.80 -11.52 29.74
CA PRO A 104 67.05 -12.74 30.17
C PRO A 104 67.61 -13.56 31.40
N LEU A 105 66.93 -14.71 31.66
CA LEU A 105 67.50 -16.07 31.91
C LEU A 105 67.58 -16.70 33.34
N ALA A 106 66.59 -17.58 33.62
CA ALA A 106 66.65 -18.97 34.13
C ALA A 106 67.45 -19.40 35.40
N ARG A 107 66.82 -20.27 36.23
CA ARG A 107 67.20 -21.71 36.34
C ARG A 107 66.21 -22.66 37.07
N SER A 108 66.28 -23.91 36.65
CA SER A 108 65.73 -25.22 37.08
C SER A 108 66.27 -25.74 38.44
N ILE A 109 65.82 -26.83 39.12
CA ILE A 109 64.77 -27.90 38.99
C ILE A 109 64.64 -28.64 40.35
N SER A 110 63.49 -29.25 40.70
CA SER A 110 63.34 -30.60 41.33
C SER A 110 61.94 -30.89 41.95
N ALA A 111 61.61 -32.18 42.14
CA ALA A 111 60.37 -32.75 42.69
C ALA A 111 60.75 -33.98 43.60
N PRO A 112 59.88 -34.85 44.21
CA PRO A 112 58.57 -35.33 43.72
C PRO A 112 57.42 -35.59 44.75
N GLU A 113 56.24 -35.93 44.18
CA GLU A 113 55.17 -36.85 44.65
C GLU A 113 54.60 -36.83 46.10
N SER A 114 53.34 -36.39 46.21
CA SER A 114 52.19 -37.28 46.55
C SER A 114 50.84 -36.57 46.34
N GLN A 115 49.76 -37.33 46.16
CA GLN A 115 48.38 -36.89 45.89
C GLN A 115 47.41 -37.40 46.99
N PRO A 116 46.12 -36.97 47.10
CA PRO A 116 45.27 -36.35 46.07
C PRO A 116 44.39 -35.14 46.51
N VAL A 117 43.70 -34.52 45.53
CA VAL A 117 42.26 -34.15 45.55
C VAL A 117 41.85 -33.59 44.17
N ILE A 118 40.57 -33.72 43.81
CA ILE A 118 40.05 -33.60 42.44
C ILE A 118 39.79 -32.15 42.00
N LYS A 119 40.16 -31.82 40.76
CA LYS A 119 39.53 -30.78 39.92
C LYS A 119 39.02 -31.43 38.63
N VAL A 120 37.90 -30.96 38.10
CA VAL A 120 37.37 -31.36 36.78
C VAL A 120 37.47 -30.14 35.81
N PRO A 121 37.84 -30.30 34.53
CA PRO A 121 38.37 -29.19 33.72
C PRO A 121 37.32 -28.37 32.94
N SER A 122 37.78 -27.25 32.38
CA SER A 122 37.07 -26.46 31.36
C SER A 122 37.10 -27.15 29.98
N MET A 123 36.09 -26.88 29.16
CA MET A 123 35.95 -27.41 27.78
C MET A 123 36.15 -26.29 26.75
N THR A 124 37.40 -25.90 26.50
CA THR A 124 37.79 -24.90 25.48
C THR A 124 38.90 -25.38 24.54
N ASP A 125 39.85 -26.15 25.05
CA ASP A 125 41.15 -26.39 24.39
C ASP A 125 41.12 -27.55 23.38
N HIS A 126 40.20 -27.53 22.41
CA HIS A 126 40.17 -28.54 21.32
C HIS A 126 39.68 -28.06 19.93
N LEU A 127 39.33 -26.79 19.72
CA LEU A 127 38.84 -26.33 18.41
C LEU A 127 39.98 -25.92 17.44
N ASP A 128 41.03 -25.27 17.95
CA ASP A 128 42.06 -24.63 17.13
C ASP A 128 43.10 -25.59 16.51
N GLN A 129 43.00 -26.89 16.78
CA GLN A 129 43.87 -27.91 16.16
C GLN A 129 43.36 -28.43 14.81
N PHE A 130 42.15 -28.04 14.37
CA PHE A 130 41.57 -28.54 13.11
C PHE A 130 41.95 -27.71 11.87
N PHE A 131 42.53 -26.52 12.04
CA PHE A 131 42.90 -25.63 10.94
C PHE A 131 44.26 -24.94 11.18
N THR A 132 45.36 -25.58 10.75
CA THR A 132 46.43 -24.98 9.89
C THR A 132 47.65 -25.90 9.83
N SER A 133 47.89 -26.48 8.65
CA SER A 133 49.14 -27.16 8.24
C SER A 133 48.97 -27.50 6.75
N THR A 134 49.80 -27.05 5.80
CA THR A 134 51.06 -26.28 5.84
C THR A 134 51.06 -25.20 4.77
N ALA A 135 51.83 -24.14 4.97
CA ALA A 135 52.21 -23.18 3.93
C ALA A 135 53.71 -23.32 3.60
N GLU A 136 54.04 -23.34 2.30
CA GLU A 136 55.38 -23.14 1.71
C GLU A 136 55.16 -22.91 0.19
N THR A 137 55.81 -21.99 -0.53
CA THR A 137 56.72 -20.86 -0.19
C THR A 137 56.67 -19.84 -1.36
N ILE A 138 57.36 -18.69 -1.20
CA ILE A 138 57.72 -17.66 -2.21
C ILE A 138 56.79 -16.44 -2.28
N THR A 139 57.42 -15.26 -2.27
CA THR A 139 56.84 -13.91 -2.17
C THR A 139 57.70 -12.92 -2.96
N MET A 140 57.08 -11.84 -3.49
CA MET A 140 57.72 -10.58 -3.96
C MET A 140 58.56 -10.71 -5.27
N GLU A 141 58.69 -9.69 -6.15
CA GLU A 141 57.97 -8.40 -6.27
C GLU A 141 58.13 -7.76 -7.69
N SER A 142 57.17 -6.88 -8.02
CA SER A 142 57.29 -5.60 -8.76
C SER A 142 57.58 -5.45 -10.28
N GLU A 143 56.98 -4.36 -10.78
CA GLU A 143 57.34 -3.44 -11.89
C GLU A 143 57.19 -3.84 -13.39
N GLU A 144 56.09 -3.30 -13.96
CA GLU A 144 55.98 -2.41 -15.14
C GLU A 144 56.57 -2.72 -16.55
N ILE A 145 55.63 -2.67 -17.52
CA ILE A 145 55.71 -2.02 -18.87
C ILE A 145 56.83 -2.48 -19.84
N GLU A 146 56.45 -3.20 -20.91
CA GLU A 146 56.66 -2.75 -22.31
C GLU A 146 55.80 -3.54 -23.34
N THR A 147 55.95 -3.21 -24.64
CA THR A 147 54.98 -3.40 -25.73
C THR A 147 55.03 -4.72 -26.53
N LEU A 148 53.91 -5.01 -27.22
CA LEU A 148 53.68 -5.70 -28.52
C LEU A 148 54.91 -6.22 -29.31
N PRO A 149 54.83 -7.35 -30.10
CA PRO A 149 53.72 -7.58 -31.06
C PRO A 149 53.39 -9.06 -31.47
N ASP A 150 52.47 -9.18 -32.44
CA ASP A 150 52.39 -10.13 -33.58
C ASP A 150 52.50 -11.67 -33.45
N ALA A 151 51.34 -12.31 -33.66
CA ALA A 151 50.96 -13.08 -34.87
C ALA A 151 51.72 -14.34 -35.37
N GLU A 152 50.90 -15.39 -35.58
CA GLU A 152 50.95 -16.46 -36.60
C GLU A 152 52.05 -17.55 -36.61
N GLN A 153 51.59 -18.81 -36.76
CA GLN A 153 51.91 -19.84 -37.78
C GLN A 153 51.52 -21.24 -37.20
N HIS A 154 50.88 -22.19 -37.90
CA HIS A 154 50.23 -22.22 -39.21
C HIS A 154 49.15 -23.35 -39.26
N THR A 155 48.03 -23.12 -39.95
CA THR A 155 47.26 -24.00 -40.88
C THR A 155 47.64 -25.51 -41.03
N LEU A 156 46.75 -26.50 -41.34
CA LEU A 156 45.33 -26.53 -41.80
C LEU A 156 44.78 -28.00 -41.94
N LEU A 157 43.51 -28.13 -42.36
CA LEU A 157 42.80 -29.30 -42.97
C LEU A 157 42.52 -30.52 -42.05
N VAL A 158 41.38 -31.23 -42.03
CA VAL A 158 40.18 -31.45 -42.91
C VAL A 158 40.22 -32.71 -43.80
N SER A 159 39.16 -33.52 -43.65
CA SER A 159 38.67 -34.62 -44.50
C SER A 159 39.37 -35.99 -44.49
N HIS A 160 38.62 -37.03 -44.11
CA HIS A 160 37.97 -37.87 -45.13
C HIS A 160 36.80 -38.69 -44.60
N ARG A 161 35.72 -38.81 -45.40
CA ARG A 161 34.64 -39.80 -45.20
C ARG A 161 35.12 -41.17 -45.66
N ARG A 162 34.77 -42.24 -44.94
CA ARG A 162 34.49 -43.56 -45.56
C ARG A 162 33.51 -44.37 -44.73
N THR A 163 32.53 -44.95 -45.42
CA THR A 163 31.50 -45.84 -44.87
C THR A 163 32.00 -47.27 -44.78
N VAL A 164 31.56 -48.01 -43.75
CA VAL A 164 31.66 -49.48 -43.69
C VAL A 164 30.26 -50.04 -43.47
N GLN A 165 29.98 -51.20 -44.08
CA GLN A 165 28.63 -51.70 -44.30
C GLN A 165 28.03 -52.47 -43.10
N VAL A 166 26.70 -52.47 -43.02
CA VAL A 166 25.94 -53.38 -42.15
C VAL A 166 25.90 -54.77 -42.78
N GLN A 167 26.24 -55.82 -42.02
CA GLN A 167 25.72 -57.17 -42.28
C GLN A 167 24.80 -57.62 -41.15
N LYS A 168 23.61 -58.10 -41.54
CA LYS A 168 22.62 -58.68 -40.62
C LYS A 168 22.83 -60.18 -40.48
N ARG A 169 22.94 -60.69 -39.26
CA ARG A 169 22.34 -61.99 -38.88
C ARG A 169 21.64 -61.87 -37.53
N ARG A 170 20.43 -62.41 -37.45
CA ARG A 170 19.66 -62.53 -36.20
C ARG A 170 20.27 -63.62 -35.31
N ASN A 171 20.34 -63.37 -34.01
CA ASN A 171 19.69 -64.23 -33.00
C ASN A 171 19.55 -63.47 -31.68
N ALA A 172 18.69 -63.95 -30.79
CA ALA A 172 18.10 -63.13 -29.73
C ALA A 172 18.87 -63.14 -28.39
N THR A 173 18.76 -62.00 -27.69
CA THR A 173 18.79 -61.87 -26.22
C THR A 173 19.89 -62.59 -25.42
N ARG A 174 20.91 -61.83 -25.00
CA ARG A 174 21.45 -61.89 -23.63
C ARG A 174 22.00 -60.51 -23.23
N ASN A 175 21.68 -60.06 -22.02
CA ASN A 175 22.06 -58.74 -21.51
C ASN A 175 23.57 -58.71 -21.18
N PRO A 176 24.36 -57.76 -21.71
CA PRO A 176 25.81 -57.70 -21.49
C PRO A 176 26.21 -57.52 -20.02
N LEU A 177 25.31 -57.00 -19.16
CA LEU A 177 25.55 -56.89 -17.72
C LEU A 177 25.76 -58.26 -17.06
N LYS A 178 25.15 -59.34 -17.56
CA LYS A 178 25.43 -60.71 -17.06
C LYS A 178 26.78 -61.26 -17.51
N THR A 179 27.36 -60.75 -18.59
CA THR A 179 28.70 -61.13 -19.05
C THR A 179 29.79 -60.38 -18.27
N LEU A 180 29.50 -59.14 -17.84
CA LEU A 180 30.34 -58.38 -16.91
C LEU A 180 30.28 -58.97 -15.49
N ALA A 181 29.10 -59.28 -14.98
CA ALA A 181 28.92 -59.87 -13.64
C ALA A 181 29.46 -61.31 -13.49
N ALA A 182 29.90 -61.95 -14.57
CA ALA A 182 30.54 -63.27 -14.57
C ALA A 182 32.08 -63.22 -14.52
N ARG A 183 32.67 -62.02 -14.46
CA ARG A 183 34.12 -61.82 -14.32
C ARG A 183 34.52 -61.80 -12.84
N THR A 184 35.28 -62.80 -12.43
CA THR A 184 35.88 -62.90 -11.09
C THR A 184 37.30 -62.31 -11.01
N ASP A 185 37.76 -61.67 -12.10
CA ASP A 185 39.07 -61.04 -12.24
C ASP A 185 39.18 -59.63 -11.62
N ILE A 186 38.09 -59.07 -11.07
CA ILE A 186 38.10 -57.79 -10.36
C ILE A 186 37.94 -58.02 -8.86
N VAL A 187 39.06 -58.22 -8.16
CA VAL A 187 39.13 -58.27 -6.70
C VAL A 187 40.26 -57.36 -6.20
N GLN A 188 39.94 -56.09 -5.94
CA GLN A 188 40.47 -55.34 -4.80
C GLN A 188 39.72 -54.01 -4.60
N GLU A 189 39.33 -53.77 -3.35
CA GLU A 189 39.00 -52.51 -2.66
C GLU A 189 38.22 -51.41 -3.42
N TYR A 190 36.91 -51.33 -3.12
CA TYR A 190 36.11 -50.12 -3.24
C TYR A 190 35.62 -49.68 -1.85
N GLN A 191 35.96 -48.47 -1.43
CA GLN A 191 35.56 -47.92 -0.13
C GLN A 191 34.31 -47.04 -0.28
N GLU A 192 33.17 -47.50 0.26
CA GLU A 192 31.87 -46.82 0.12
C GLU A 192 31.79 -45.55 0.99
N VAL A 193 32.13 -44.39 0.43
CA VAL A 193 31.99 -43.09 1.11
C VAL A 193 30.52 -42.67 1.16
N ARG A 194 29.84 -43.01 2.25
CA ARG A 194 28.43 -42.65 2.52
C ARG A 194 28.27 -41.15 2.84
N THR A 195 28.26 -40.30 1.82
CA THR A 195 28.11 -38.83 1.98
C THR A 195 26.72 -38.40 2.50
N GLY A 196 25.72 -39.28 2.46
CA GLY A 196 24.34 -38.98 2.85
C GLY A 196 23.61 -37.99 1.93
N ALA A 197 24.20 -37.61 0.79
CA ALA A 197 23.67 -36.58 -0.10
C ALA A 197 22.29 -36.98 -0.67
N ALA A 198 22.12 -38.22 -1.13
CA ALA A 198 20.85 -38.70 -1.69
C ALA A 198 19.69 -38.65 -0.67
N GLU A 199 19.94 -38.95 0.61
CA GLU A 199 18.91 -38.84 1.66
C GLU A 199 18.58 -37.38 1.99
N ARG A 200 19.58 -36.48 1.99
CA ARG A 200 19.31 -35.04 2.18
C ARG A 200 18.49 -34.48 1.02
N GLU A 201 18.81 -34.85 -0.22
CA GLU A 201 18.09 -34.41 -1.41
C GLU A 201 16.64 -34.93 -1.43
N MET A 202 16.43 -36.21 -1.07
CA MET A 202 15.10 -36.80 -0.95
C MET A 202 14.29 -36.18 0.20
N LYS A 203 14.93 -35.85 1.33
CA LYS A 203 14.30 -35.10 2.43
C LYS A 203 13.92 -33.68 1.99
N ARG A 204 14.78 -32.96 1.27
CA ARG A 204 14.47 -31.62 0.73
C ARG A 204 13.25 -31.67 -0.20
N LEU A 205 13.24 -32.60 -1.14
CA LEU A 205 12.12 -32.79 -2.09
C LEU A 205 10.79 -33.14 -1.41
N ASN A 206 10.80 -33.83 -0.26
CA ASN A 206 9.60 -34.07 0.52
C ASN A 206 9.15 -32.83 1.32
N VAL A 207 10.08 -32.10 1.96
CA VAL A 207 9.75 -30.85 2.67
C VAL A 207 9.19 -29.81 1.69
N GLU A 208 9.79 -29.67 0.51
CA GLU A 208 9.34 -28.76 -0.56
C GLU A 208 7.92 -29.13 -1.05
N LYS A 209 7.58 -30.43 -1.13
CA LYS A 209 6.23 -30.89 -1.47
C LYS A 209 5.20 -30.67 -0.36
N LEU A 210 5.59 -30.71 0.91
CA LEU A 210 4.68 -30.35 2.01
C LEU A 210 4.46 -28.84 2.11
N ALA A 211 5.51 -28.04 1.86
CA ALA A 211 5.45 -26.58 1.95
C ALA A 211 4.44 -25.95 0.97
N LYS A 212 4.32 -26.49 -0.25
CA LYS A 212 3.39 -25.97 -1.28
C LYS A 212 1.90 -26.13 -0.94
N ASN A 213 1.55 -26.88 0.11
CA ASN A 213 0.17 -27.14 0.52
C ASN A 213 -0.13 -26.71 1.98
N SER A 214 0.69 -25.86 2.61
CA SER A 214 0.60 -25.61 4.06
C SER A 214 0.99 -24.20 4.51
N ASN A 215 0.10 -23.54 5.25
CA ASN A 215 0.31 -22.21 5.87
C ASN A 215 1.19 -22.28 7.15
N LEU A 216 2.24 -23.12 7.16
CA LEU A 216 3.14 -23.32 8.30
C LEU A 216 4.59 -23.01 7.92
N ALA A 217 5.32 -22.41 8.86
CA ALA A 217 6.74 -22.09 8.69
C ALA A 217 7.58 -23.34 8.40
N VAL A 218 8.65 -23.18 7.62
CA VAL A 218 9.49 -24.29 7.14
C VAL A 218 10.12 -25.06 8.31
N GLU A 219 10.46 -24.39 9.40
CA GLU A 219 10.99 -25.00 10.62
C GLU A 219 9.94 -25.86 11.35
N ALA A 220 8.67 -25.45 11.34
CA ALA A 220 7.58 -26.24 11.91
C ALA A 220 7.28 -27.48 11.05
N LEU A 221 7.34 -27.34 9.72
CA LEU A 221 7.26 -28.48 8.79
C LEU A 221 8.45 -29.43 8.92
N ALA A 222 9.66 -28.92 9.13
CA ALA A 222 10.84 -29.74 9.41
C ALA A 222 10.71 -30.50 10.75
N GLY A 223 10.17 -29.85 11.79
CA GLY A 223 9.85 -30.51 13.06
C GLY A 223 8.81 -31.61 12.91
N LEU A 224 7.69 -31.36 12.21
CA LEU A 224 6.65 -32.35 11.92
C LEU A 224 7.12 -33.48 11.00
N ALA A 225 8.12 -33.24 10.14
CA ALA A 225 8.75 -34.25 9.30
C ALA A 225 9.81 -35.09 10.04
N SER A 226 10.21 -34.70 11.26
CA SER A 226 11.12 -35.51 12.08
C SER A 226 10.40 -36.75 12.63
N LYS A 227 11.02 -37.91 12.47
CA LYS A 227 10.59 -39.18 13.08
C LYS A 227 11.47 -39.55 14.26
N GLU A 228 11.79 -38.57 15.10
CA GLU A 228 12.53 -38.80 16.34
C GLU A 228 11.54 -39.16 17.44
N ASP A 229 11.85 -40.22 18.21
CA ASP A 229 10.91 -40.82 19.14
C ASP A 229 10.92 -40.10 20.50
N PHE A 230 10.29 -38.93 20.52
CA PHE A 230 10.21 -38.05 21.68
C PHE A 230 9.51 -38.68 22.91
N THR A 231 8.92 -39.88 22.78
CA THR A 231 8.35 -40.63 23.91
C THR A 231 9.38 -40.96 24.99
N ALA A 232 10.67 -41.09 24.62
CA ALA A 232 11.77 -41.31 25.55
C ALA A 232 12.15 -40.05 26.36
N VAL A 233 11.77 -38.85 25.91
CA VAL A 233 12.11 -37.58 26.58
C VAL A 233 11.07 -37.28 27.67
N SER A 234 11.22 -37.96 28.81
CA SER A 234 10.51 -37.61 30.04
C SER A 234 10.96 -36.24 30.54
N LEU A 235 10.30 -35.18 30.07
CA LEU A 235 10.45 -33.82 30.59
C LEU A 235 10.25 -33.84 32.10
N LYS A 236 11.30 -33.50 32.86
CA LYS A 236 11.20 -33.32 34.30
C LYS A 236 10.16 -32.24 34.57
N LYS A 237 9.13 -32.55 35.38
CA LYS A 237 8.24 -31.52 35.93
C LYS A 237 9.11 -30.47 36.65
N PRO A 238 8.87 -29.16 36.46
CA PRO A 238 9.72 -28.11 37.03
C PRO A 238 9.53 -27.99 38.55
N SER A 239 10.19 -28.86 39.30
CA SER A 239 10.23 -28.82 40.76
C SER A 239 11.33 -27.87 41.24
N GLY A 240 11.02 -26.57 41.31
CA GLY A 240 11.76 -25.64 42.19
C GLY A 240 12.69 -24.60 41.57
N ASP A 241 12.48 -24.15 40.33
CA ASP A 241 13.14 -22.95 39.77
C ASP A 241 12.17 -21.75 39.73
N PRO A 242 12.31 -20.71 40.59
CA PRO A 242 11.34 -19.61 40.65
C PRO A 242 11.30 -18.78 39.37
N VAL A 243 12.46 -18.59 38.71
CA VAL A 243 12.64 -17.81 37.48
C VAL A 243 11.90 -18.43 36.27
N GLY A 244 11.46 -19.68 36.36
CA GLY A 244 10.73 -20.37 35.29
C GLY A 244 9.25 -19.98 35.14
N THR A 245 8.70 -19.15 36.02
CA THR A 245 7.23 -19.03 36.21
C THR A 245 6.62 -17.68 35.78
N LEU A 246 7.38 -16.83 35.08
CA LEU A 246 6.94 -15.49 34.64
C LEU A 246 6.02 -15.54 33.42
N LEU A 247 4.80 -16.08 33.59
CA LEU A 247 3.78 -16.16 32.54
C LEU A 247 3.21 -14.78 32.19
N PRO A 248 3.08 -14.42 30.89
CA PRO A 248 2.55 -13.12 30.46
C PRO A 248 1.00 -13.04 30.50
N PHE A 249 0.36 -13.78 31.40
CA PHE A 249 -1.10 -13.83 31.56
C PHE A 249 -1.51 -14.34 32.96
N ARG A 250 -2.79 -14.18 33.31
CA ARG A 250 -3.46 -14.74 34.50
C ARG A 250 -4.78 -15.42 34.11
N ASP A 251 -5.33 -16.25 35.00
CA ASP A 251 -6.60 -16.97 34.77
C ASP A 251 -7.86 -16.07 34.71
N LEU A 252 -7.73 -14.79 35.10
CA LEU A 252 -8.78 -13.78 34.96
C LEU A 252 -8.11 -12.43 34.70
N MET A 253 -8.45 -11.79 33.58
CA MET A 253 -7.90 -10.48 33.19
C MET A 253 -8.98 -9.63 32.54
N LEU A 254 -9.11 -8.37 32.95
CA LEU A 254 -9.99 -7.39 32.33
C LEU A 254 -9.11 -6.39 31.55
N LEU A 255 -9.36 -6.26 30.25
CA LEU A 255 -8.68 -5.31 29.37
C LEU A 255 -9.62 -4.14 29.10
N GLN A 256 -9.23 -2.92 29.47
CA GLN A 256 -9.91 -1.69 29.10
C GLN A 256 -9.40 -1.24 27.73
N VAL A 257 -10.32 -0.88 26.84
CA VAL A 257 -10.06 -0.41 25.47
C VAL A 257 -10.66 1.00 25.34
N LYS A 258 -9.81 2.02 25.47
CA LYS A 258 -10.23 3.44 25.55
C LYS A 258 -9.39 4.34 24.62
N GLY A 259 -10.02 5.27 23.91
CA GLY A 259 -9.33 6.36 23.21
C GLY A 259 -10.05 6.91 21.97
N ARG A 260 -9.61 8.08 21.50
CA ARG A 260 -10.31 8.85 20.48
C ARG A 260 -9.84 8.55 19.05
N ARG A 261 -8.53 8.39 18.85
CA ARG A 261 -7.87 8.16 17.54
C ARG A 261 -6.94 6.94 17.60
N HIS A 262 -6.03 6.91 18.57
CA HIS A 262 -5.07 5.82 18.82
C HIS A 262 -5.41 5.07 20.10
N VAL A 263 -6.59 4.43 20.10
CA VAL A 263 -7.15 3.62 21.21
C VAL A 263 -6.08 2.79 21.92
N GLN A 264 -5.98 2.96 23.24
CA GLN A 264 -5.03 2.27 24.10
C GLN A 264 -5.71 1.10 24.82
N THR A 265 -5.12 -0.08 24.72
CA THR A 265 -5.55 -1.27 25.48
C THR A 265 -4.67 -1.43 26.72
N ARG A 266 -5.26 -1.42 27.92
CA ARG A 266 -4.55 -1.59 29.20
C ARG A 266 -5.20 -2.66 30.06
N LEU A 267 -4.40 -3.48 30.75
CA LEU A 267 -4.88 -4.35 31.81
C LEU A 267 -5.39 -3.51 32.99
N VAL A 268 -6.58 -3.83 33.49
CA VAL A 268 -7.18 -3.26 34.70
C VAL A 268 -7.63 -4.37 35.66
N GLU A 269 -7.88 -4.00 36.91
CA GLU A 269 -8.40 -4.90 37.94
C GLU A 269 -9.75 -5.52 37.51
N PRO A 270 -9.94 -6.86 37.58
CA PRO A 270 -11.17 -7.52 37.13
C PRO A 270 -12.30 -7.42 38.16
N VAL A 271 -12.74 -6.19 38.45
CA VAL A 271 -13.82 -5.87 39.39
C VAL A 271 -14.87 -4.98 38.74
N ALA A 272 -16.13 -5.14 39.17
CA ALA A 272 -17.26 -4.40 38.60
C ALA A 272 -17.12 -2.86 38.69
N SER A 273 -16.43 -2.36 39.71
CA SER A 273 -16.16 -0.92 39.92
C SER A 273 -15.18 -0.29 38.93
N LYS A 274 -14.60 -1.06 38.00
CA LYS A 274 -13.74 -0.55 36.92
C LYS A 274 -14.43 -0.58 35.54
N VAL A 275 -15.67 -1.05 35.44
CA VAL A 275 -16.46 -1.09 34.19
C VAL A 275 -17.41 0.10 34.10
N ASN A 276 -17.30 0.89 33.03
CA ASN A 276 -18.17 2.04 32.75
C ASN A 276 -19.01 1.84 31.46
N GLN A 277 -19.91 2.79 31.20
CA GLN A 277 -20.78 2.86 30.02
C GLN A 277 -20.12 3.59 28.83
N GLY A 278 -18.93 4.17 29.04
CA GLY A 278 -18.22 5.01 28.09
C GLY A 278 -17.23 4.24 27.21
N ASP A 279 -16.55 3.23 27.75
CA ASP A 279 -15.46 2.52 27.08
C ASP A 279 -15.92 1.14 26.58
N SER A 280 -15.00 0.38 25.97
CA SER A 280 -15.19 -1.04 25.66
C SER A 280 -14.23 -1.92 26.47
N TYR A 281 -14.64 -3.14 26.84
CA TYR A 281 -13.85 -4.00 27.74
C TYR A 281 -13.83 -5.46 27.29
N VAL A 282 -12.66 -6.09 27.34
CA VAL A 282 -12.48 -7.52 27.02
C VAL A 282 -12.10 -8.29 28.29
N LEU A 283 -13.00 -9.15 28.77
CA LEU A 283 -12.77 -10.03 29.93
C LEU A 283 -12.31 -11.40 29.45
N VAL A 284 -11.09 -11.76 29.81
CA VAL A 284 -10.35 -12.95 29.34
C VAL A 284 -10.35 -14.03 30.42
N THR A 285 -10.70 -15.27 30.05
CA THR A 285 -10.65 -16.46 30.91
C THR A 285 -10.14 -17.69 30.14
N PRO A 286 -9.54 -18.70 30.78
CA PRO A 286 -9.05 -19.93 30.10
C PRO A 286 -10.04 -20.68 29.21
N ASN A 287 -11.36 -20.45 29.36
CA ASN A 287 -12.43 -21.17 28.67
C ASN A 287 -13.26 -20.31 27.70
N ALA A 288 -13.25 -18.98 27.83
CA ALA A 288 -14.09 -18.05 27.07
C ALA A 288 -13.58 -16.60 27.16
N VAL A 289 -13.90 -15.80 26.14
CA VAL A 289 -13.65 -14.35 26.12
C VAL A 289 -14.99 -13.62 26.02
N TYR A 290 -15.20 -12.61 26.87
CA TYR A 290 -16.40 -11.76 26.84
C TYR A 290 -16.00 -10.36 26.36
N ASN A 291 -16.73 -9.82 25.39
CA ASN A 291 -16.55 -8.43 24.93
C ASN A 291 -17.75 -7.59 25.39
N TRP A 292 -17.52 -6.62 26.26
CA TRP A 292 -18.52 -5.69 26.76
C TRP A 292 -18.41 -4.36 26.00
N LEU A 293 -19.49 -3.97 25.34
CA LEU A 293 -19.61 -2.69 24.64
C LEU A 293 -20.48 -1.74 25.46
N GLY A 294 -19.85 -0.75 26.12
CA GLY A 294 -20.54 0.28 26.89
C GLY A 294 -21.53 1.08 26.03
N LYS A 295 -22.64 1.51 26.63
CA LYS A 295 -23.75 2.20 25.94
C LYS A 295 -23.31 3.35 25.01
N PHE A 296 -22.28 4.09 25.38
CA PHE A 296 -21.82 5.29 24.68
C PHE A 296 -20.51 5.11 23.89
N SER A 297 -19.89 3.92 23.94
CA SER A 297 -18.53 3.73 23.44
C SER A 297 -18.32 4.02 21.95
N ASN A 298 -17.11 4.51 21.65
CA ASN A 298 -16.70 4.99 20.34
C ASN A 298 -16.65 3.83 19.33
N VAL A 299 -16.92 4.13 18.06
CA VAL A 299 -16.96 3.10 16.99
C VAL A 299 -15.60 2.40 16.87
N ILE A 300 -14.51 3.14 17.05
CA ILE A 300 -13.13 2.61 16.98
C ILE A 300 -12.85 1.63 18.12
N GLU A 301 -13.30 1.92 19.35
CA GLU A 301 -13.17 1.04 20.52
C GLU A 301 -14.02 -0.23 20.39
N ARG A 302 -15.25 -0.09 19.85
CA ARG A 302 -16.15 -1.21 19.57
C ARG A 302 -15.55 -2.17 18.55
N THR A 303 -14.90 -1.65 17.50
CA THR A 303 -14.18 -2.47 16.51
C THR A 303 -12.93 -3.11 17.13
N ARG A 304 -12.06 -2.33 17.79
CA ARG A 304 -10.80 -2.83 18.39
C ARG A 304 -11.05 -3.89 19.46
N SER A 305 -12.01 -3.69 20.37
CA SER A 305 -12.35 -4.68 21.39
C SER A 305 -12.87 -5.99 20.79
N ALA A 306 -13.63 -5.93 19.69
CA ALA A 306 -14.07 -7.12 18.96
C ALA A 306 -12.92 -7.83 18.24
N GLU A 307 -12.02 -7.08 17.59
CA GLU A 307 -10.79 -7.63 16.98
C GLU A 307 -9.89 -8.32 18.01
N ILE A 308 -9.60 -7.66 19.14
CA ILE A 308 -8.77 -8.19 20.23
C ILE A 308 -9.38 -9.48 20.79
N ALA A 309 -10.69 -9.48 21.08
CA ALA A 309 -11.38 -10.67 21.57
C ALA A 309 -11.34 -11.85 20.57
N LEU A 310 -11.48 -11.56 19.27
CA LEU A 310 -11.36 -12.54 18.20
C LEU A 310 -9.93 -13.08 18.07
N GLN A 311 -8.91 -12.21 18.12
CA GLN A 311 -7.50 -12.60 18.04
C GLN A 311 -7.10 -13.52 19.20
N ILE A 312 -7.48 -13.18 20.44
CA ILE A 312 -7.19 -14.00 21.64
C ILE A 312 -7.78 -15.40 21.49
N SER A 313 -9.03 -15.49 21.02
CA SER A 313 -9.73 -16.76 20.75
C SER A 313 -9.07 -17.57 19.63
N GLN A 314 -8.75 -16.95 18.48
CA GLN A 314 -8.14 -17.61 17.33
C GLN A 314 -6.70 -18.10 17.61
N ARG A 315 -5.88 -17.26 18.24
CA ARG A 315 -4.47 -17.56 18.55
C ARG A 315 -4.30 -18.42 19.81
N LYS A 316 -5.36 -18.62 20.59
CA LYS A 316 -5.35 -19.23 21.94
C LYS A 316 -4.36 -18.53 22.89
N ASP A 317 -4.28 -17.22 22.73
CA ASP A 317 -3.37 -16.34 23.45
C ASP A 317 -3.84 -16.12 24.90
N LEU A 318 -3.02 -15.47 25.72
CA LEU A 318 -3.38 -15.01 27.07
C LEU A 318 -3.99 -16.10 27.98
N GLY A 319 -3.59 -17.36 27.80
CA GLY A 319 -4.07 -18.51 28.57
C GLY A 319 -5.38 -19.16 28.06
N CYS A 320 -5.96 -18.68 26.95
CA CYS A 320 -7.26 -19.09 26.41
C CYS A 320 -7.25 -20.45 25.68
N LEU A 321 -6.62 -21.47 26.26
CA LEU A 321 -6.37 -22.78 25.66
C LEU A 321 -7.65 -23.52 25.21
N LYS A 322 -8.80 -23.25 25.84
CA LYS A 322 -10.10 -23.90 25.58
C LYS A 322 -11.13 -22.97 24.91
N ALA A 323 -10.80 -21.71 24.62
CA ALA A 323 -11.77 -20.70 24.20
C ALA A 323 -12.12 -20.70 22.69
N ALA A 324 -11.71 -21.71 21.93
CA ALA A 324 -11.85 -21.74 20.47
C ALA A 324 -13.34 -21.66 20.03
N GLY A 325 -13.77 -20.47 19.58
CA GLY A 325 -15.15 -20.17 19.19
C GLY A 325 -16.02 -19.54 20.31
N ASN A 326 -15.54 -19.49 21.55
CA ASN A 326 -16.29 -18.95 22.70
C ASN A 326 -16.01 -17.45 22.91
N VAL A 327 -16.41 -16.61 21.95
CA VAL A 327 -16.41 -15.15 22.08
C VAL A 327 -17.83 -14.66 22.29
N PHE A 328 -18.10 -13.99 23.42
CA PHE A 328 -19.44 -13.53 23.80
C PHE A 328 -19.50 -12.00 23.86
N THR A 329 -20.01 -11.37 22.79
CA THR A 329 -20.28 -9.93 22.77
C THR A 329 -21.55 -9.60 23.55
N ILE A 330 -21.52 -8.50 24.31
CA ILE A 330 -22.61 -7.97 25.12
C ILE A 330 -22.71 -6.47 24.81
N ASP A 331 -23.73 -6.04 24.05
CA ASP A 331 -23.99 -4.62 23.78
C ASP A 331 -25.05 -4.08 24.76
N GLU A 332 -24.64 -3.09 25.57
CA GLU A 332 -25.50 -2.46 26.57
C GLU A 332 -26.60 -1.58 25.97
N ALA A 333 -26.32 -0.87 24.88
CA ALA A 333 -27.29 0.03 24.23
C ALA A 333 -28.39 -0.76 23.50
N LYS A 334 -28.01 -1.86 22.83
CA LYS A 334 -28.92 -2.68 22.02
C LYS A 334 -29.59 -3.81 22.81
N SER A 335 -29.27 -3.97 24.09
CA SER A 335 -29.61 -5.16 24.90
C SER A 335 -29.22 -6.48 24.22
N LEU A 336 -28.17 -6.46 23.41
CA LEU A 336 -27.82 -7.55 22.51
C LEU A 336 -26.80 -8.48 23.18
N GLY A 337 -27.31 -9.57 23.75
CA GLY A 337 -26.51 -10.61 24.40
C GLY A 337 -27.38 -11.52 25.25
N SER A 338 -27.03 -12.81 25.35
CA SER A 338 -27.77 -13.73 26.22
C SER A 338 -27.73 -13.26 27.67
N ALA A 339 -28.89 -13.19 28.33
CA ALA A 339 -28.98 -12.84 29.75
C ALA A 339 -28.17 -13.78 30.66
N SER A 340 -27.88 -15.00 30.20
CA SER A 340 -26.94 -15.92 30.84
C SER A 340 -25.50 -15.40 30.81
N HIS A 341 -25.04 -14.88 29.67
CA HIS A 341 -23.67 -14.38 29.50
C HIS A 341 -23.45 -13.04 30.21
N LYS A 342 -24.46 -12.14 30.23
CA LYS A 342 -24.40 -10.92 31.05
C LYS A 342 -24.28 -11.24 32.56
N LYS A 343 -25.00 -12.26 33.04
CA LYS A 343 -24.85 -12.76 34.43
C LYS A 343 -23.49 -13.41 34.68
N ALA A 344 -22.97 -14.19 33.72
CA ALA A 344 -21.65 -14.82 33.82
C ALA A 344 -20.52 -13.77 33.92
N PHE A 345 -20.56 -12.74 33.07
CA PHE A 345 -19.62 -11.61 33.09
C PHE A 345 -19.60 -10.91 34.46
N TRP A 346 -20.76 -10.46 34.97
CA TRP A 346 -20.81 -9.78 36.27
C TRP A 346 -20.43 -10.69 37.44
N LYS A 347 -20.76 -11.99 37.39
CA LYS A 347 -20.33 -12.97 38.39
C LYS A 347 -18.82 -13.17 38.42
N LEU A 348 -18.14 -13.12 37.27
CA LEU A 348 -16.68 -13.18 37.18
C LEU A 348 -16.02 -11.90 37.75
N LEU A 349 -16.71 -10.76 37.68
CA LEU A 349 -16.27 -9.46 38.25
C LEU A 349 -16.71 -9.25 39.72
N GLY A 350 -17.06 -10.33 40.44
CA GLY A 350 -17.39 -10.32 41.87
C GLY A 350 -18.84 -10.00 42.26
N VAL A 351 -19.75 -9.81 41.28
CA VAL A 351 -21.17 -9.53 41.58
C VAL A 351 -21.93 -10.84 41.79
N HIS A 352 -22.19 -11.18 43.05
CA HIS A 352 -22.81 -12.46 43.42
C HIS A 352 -24.35 -12.49 43.29
N GLU A 353 -25.03 -11.34 43.26
CA GLU A 353 -26.48 -11.23 43.08
C GLU A 353 -26.84 -10.24 41.96
N GLY A 354 -27.79 -10.62 41.10
CA GLY A 354 -28.33 -9.77 40.03
C GLY A 354 -27.45 -9.68 38.77
N CYS A 355 -27.54 -8.55 38.08
CA CYS A 355 -26.62 -8.09 37.04
C CYS A 355 -26.06 -6.75 37.53
N GLY A 356 -24.75 -6.52 37.39
CA GLY A 356 -24.18 -5.20 37.68
C GLY A 356 -24.69 -4.13 36.69
N GLU A 357 -24.73 -2.88 37.17
CA GLU A 357 -24.83 -1.70 36.32
C GLU A 357 -23.41 -1.13 36.14
N ALA A 358 -23.04 -0.78 34.91
CA ALA A 358 -21.77 -0.14 34.63
C ALA A 358 -21.79 1.33 35.07
N LEU A 359 -20.66 1.86 35.53
CA LEU A 359 -20.51 3.26 35.94
C LEU A 359 -20.89 4.22 34.80
N LYS A 360 -21.50 5.36 35.12
CA LYS A 360 -21.83 6.39 34.12
C LYS A 360 -20.58 6.79 33.33
N ALA A 361 -20.76 7.05 32.03
CA ALA A 361 -19.72 7.62 31.18
C ALA A 361 -19.36 9.05 31.65
N GLY A 362 -18.10 9.45 31.39
CA GLY A 362 -17.60 10.80 31.64
C GLY A 362 -17.87 11.77 30.48
N HIS A 363 -17.08 12.84 30.37
CA HIS A 363 -17.15 13.80 29.27
C HIS A 363 -16.64 13.17 27.95
N PRO A 364 -17.21 13.49 26.77
CA PRO A 364 -16.76 12.92 25.48
C PRO A 364 -15.27 13.14 25.16
N ASP A 365 -14.65 14.17 25.74
CA ASP A 365 -13.27 14.54 25.46
C ASP A 365 -12.24 13.78 26.33
N GLU A 366 -12.68 13.08 27.38
CA GLU A 366 -11.82 12.27 28.26
C GLU A 366 -11.05 11.19 27.48
N ASP A 367 -11.56 10.74 26.34
CA ASP A 367 -10.89 9.77 25.46
C ASP A 367 -9.61 10.35 24.84
N GLU A 368 -9.59 11.63 24.48
CA GLU A 368 -8.46 12.30 23.85
C GLU A 368 -7.46 12.81 24.91
N GLU A 369 -7.94 13.24 26.08
CA GLU A 369 -7.09 13.52 27.25
C GLU A 369 -6.37 12.23 27.73
N TYR A 370 -7.10 11.12 27.88
CA TYR A 370 -6.55 9.83 28.29
C TYR A 370 -5.52 9.27 27.31
N GLU A 371 -5.81 9.29 26.00
CA GLU A 371 -4.92 8.79 24.93
C GLU A 371 -3.53 9.44 24.98
N ASN A 372 -3.50 10.77 25.18
CA ASN A 372 -2.25 11.52 25.31
C ASN A 372 -1.53 11.18 26.63
N VAL A 373 -2.19 11.36 27.78
CA VAL A 373 -1.51 11.26 29.08
C VAL A 373 -1.11 9.82 29.44
N ILE A 374 -1.88 8.80 29.06
CA ILE A 374 -1.50 7.40 29.34
C ILE A 374 -0.25 6.97 28.55
N SER A 375 0.07 7.65 27.44
CA SER A 375 1.28 7.40 26.66
C SER A 375 2.54 7.91 27.37
N GLU A 376 2.44 9.01 28.12
CA GLU A 376 3.54 9.59 28.92
C GLU A 376 3.99 8.68 30.09
N THR A 377 3.20 7.67 30.44
CA THR A 377 3.50 6.71 31.53
C THR A 377 4.41 5.55 31.12
N ASN A 378 4.62 5.32 29.82
CA ASN A 378 5.41 4.20 29.29
C ASN A 378 6.91 4.35 29.64
N LYS A 379 7.52 3.31 30.23
CA LYS A 379 8.97 3.28 30.53
C LYS A 379 9.62 2.08 29.84
N ILE A 380 10.81 2.27 29.26
CA ILE A 380 11.50 1.23 28.48
C ILE A 380 13.00 1.25 28.79
N TRP A 381 13.57 0.07 29.07
CA TRP A 381 15.00 -0.13 29.28
C TRP A 381 15.57 -1.22 28.37
N MET A 382 16.88 -1.13 28.17
CA MET A 382 17.71 -2.03 27.39
C MET A 382 18.83 -2.57 28.29
N VAL A 383 19.13 -3.86 28.16
CA VAL A 383 20.08 -4.57 29.06
C VAL A 383 21.50 -4.49 28.50
N GLU A 384 22.16 -3.36 28.82
CA GLU A 384 23.56 -3.00 28.54
C GLU A 384 24.56 -3.52 29.59
N ASP A 385 25.44 -4.49 29.33
CA ASP A 385 26.57 -4.86 30.23
C ASP A 385 26.23 -5.03 31.75
N ASP A 386 25.24 -5.87 32.08
CA ASP A 386 24.71 -6.06 33.46
C ASP A 386 24.14 -4.75 34.11
N GLU A 387 23.64 -3.84 33.28
CA GLU A 387 22.92 -2.62 33.66
C GLU A 387 21.59 -2.45 32.87
N LEU A 388 20.62 -1.74 33.45
CA LEU A 388 19.43 -1.28 32.73
C LEU A 388 19.63 0.18 32.28
N ILE A 389 19.74 0.38 30.98
CA ILE A 389 19.89 1.68 30.32
C ILE A 389 18.52 2.11 29.79
N PRO A 390 17.98 3.29 30.17
CA PRO A 390 16.70 3.77 29.66
C PRO A 390 16.79 4.11 28.16
N VAL A 391 15.75 3.77 27.39
CA VAL A 391 15.68 4.04 25.95
C VAL A 391 15.00 5.39 25.72
N GLU A 392 15.78 6.47 25.81
CA GLU A 392 15.28 7.87 25.83
C GLU A 392 14.27 8.19 24.71
N LYS A 393 14.56 7.77 23.47
CA LYS A 393 13.68 7.95 22.29
C LYS A 393 12.25 7.39 22.46
N TYR A 394 12.06 6.41 23.35
CA TYR A 394 10.77 5.77 23.61
C TYR A 394 10.33 5.85 25.08
N TRP A 395 10.90 6.80 25.82
CA TRP A 395 10.55 7.05 27.21
C TRP A 395 9.40 8.06 27.27
N GLY A 396 8.27 7.67 27.85
CA GLY A 396 7.04 8.47 27.85
C GLY A 396 6.38 8.61 26.47
N SER A 397 6.57 7.64 25.57
CA SER A 397 5.94 7.63 24.24
C SER A 397 5.51 6.22 23.81
N VAL A 398 4.80 6.10 22.68
CA VAL A 398 4.33 4.82 22.14
C VAL A 398 5.45 4.12 21.38
N PRO A 399 5.83 2.87 21.72
CA PRO A 399 6.95 2.17 21.07
C PRO A 399 6.67 1.80 19.61
N LYS A 400 7.76 1.60 18.86
CA LYS A 400 7.78 1.08 17.49
C LYS A 400 8.65 -0.17 17.42
N ILE A 401 8.45 -1.01 16.41
CA ILE A 401 9.17 -2.29 16.27
C ILE A 401 10.67 -2.12 16.04
N GLU A 402 11.13 -0.97 15.54
CA GLU A 402 12.56 -0.68 15.36
C GLU A 402 13.40 -0.85 16.64
N VAL A 403 12.79 -0.86 17.83
CA VAL A 403 13.45 -1.17 19.11
C VAL A 403 13.76 -2.67 19.27
N LEU A 404 12.96 -3.55 18.68
CA LEU A 404 12.97 -5.02 18.90
C LEU A 404 14.08 -5.74 18.10
N ALA A 405 15.34 -5.48 18.45
CA ALA A 405 16.51 -6.09 17.81
C ALA A 405 16.77 -7.53 18.30
N PRO A 406 17.04 -8.52 17.41
CA PRO A 406 17.10 -9.94 17.75
C PRO A 406 18.26 -10.32 18.69
N ASN A 407 19.27 -9.48 18.84
CA ASN A 407 20.42 -9.66 19.74
C ASN A 407 20.21 -9.03 21.13
N LYS A 408 19.15 -8.25 21.36
CA LYS A 408 18.95 -7.49 22.60
C LYS A 408 17.92 -8.13 23.55
N VAL A 409 18.00 -7.74 24.81
CA VAL A 409 16.96 -7.97 25.82
C VAL A 409 16.43 -6.61 26.25
N LEU A 410 15.11 -6.50 26.37
CA LEU A 410 14.39 -5.25 26.61
C LEU A 410 13.39 -5.43 27.74
N VAL A 411 13.20 -4.39 28.53
CA VAL A 411 12.20 -4.34 29.61
C VAL A 411 11.23 -3.21 29.31
N PHE A 412 9.95 -3.54 29.21
CA PHE A 412 8.85 -2.59 29.02
C PHE A 412 8.01 -2.53 30.30
N ASP A 413 7.74 -1.34 30.80
CA ASP A 413 6.85 -1.09 31.93
C ASP A 413 5.71 -0.15 31.50
N PHE A 414 4.50 -0.68 31.60
CA PHE A 414 3.24 -0.03 31.26
C PHE A 414 2.33 0.15 32.49
N GLY A 415 2.90 0.10 33.71
CA GLY A 415 2.18 0.24 34.98
C GLY A 415 1.62 -1.07 35.50
N SER A 416 0.46 -1.48 34.98
CA SER A 416 -0.19 -2.75 35.31
C SER A 416 0.46 -3.97 34.63
N GLU A 417 1.32 -3.74 33.65
CA GLU A 417 1.97 -4.76 32.84
C GLU A 417 3.47 -4.46 32.73
N VAL A 418 4.32 -5.43 33.08
CA VAL A 418 5.78 -5.37 32.89
C VAL A 418 6.20 -6.57 32.05
N TYR A 419 6.88 -6.32 30.92
CA TYR A 419 7.32 -7.37 30.00
C TYR A 419 8.83 -7.39 29.81
N ILE A 420 9.42 -8.57 29.95
CA ILE A 420 10.83 -8.82 29.62
C ILE A 420 10.86 -9.50 28.24
N TRP A 421 11.15 -8.74 27.20
CA TRP A 421 11.24 -9.23 25.82
C TRP A 421 12.65 -9.72 25.51
N ASN A 422 12.75 -10.94 24.99
CA ASN A 422 14.02 -11.64 24.74
C ASN A 422 14.21 -11.87 23.23
N GLY A 423 15.18 -11.20 22.63
CA GLY A 423 15.60 -11.45 21.25
C GLY A 423 16.15 -12.87 21.06
N LYS A 424 15.94 -13.45 19.87
CA LYS A 424 16.29 -14.84 19.52
C LYS A 424 17.78 -15.18 19.70
N ASN A 425 18.65 -14.18 19.52
CA ASN A 425 20.11 -14.32 19.55
C ASN A 425 20.75 -13.82 20.86
N ALA A 426 19.95 -13.36 21.84
CA ALA A 426 20.48 -12.91 23.13
C ALA A 426 21.12 -14.06 23.93
N THR A 427 22.22 -13.80 24.64
CA THR A 427 22.92 -14.81 25.45
C THR A 427 22.07 -15.33 26.60
N GLY A 428 22.43 -16.49 27.18
CA GLY A 428 21.67 -17.08 28.28
C GLY A 428 21.70 -16.24 29.56
N ASP A 429 22.84 -15.58 29.82
CA ASP A 429 23.12 -14.93 31.09
C ASP A 429 22.53 -13.53 31.18
N VAL A 430 22.58 -12.73 30.10
CA VAL A 430 21.85 -11.46 29.99
C VAL A 430 20.34 -11.65 30.18
N ARG A 431 19.79 -12.76 29.64
CA ARG A 431 18.38 -13.16 29.81
C ARG A 431 18.04 -13.69 31.21
N ARG A 432 19.04 -14.01 32.04
CA ARG A 432 18.87 -14.36 33.46
C ARG A 432 18.98 -13.12 34.33
N PHE A 433 20.03 -12.31 34.14
CA PHE A 433 20.23 -11.03 34.80
C PHE A 433 18.99 -10.12 34.66
N ALA A 434 18.44 -9.99 33.45
CA ALA A 434 17.24 -9.18 33.21
C ALA A 434 16.01 -9.67 34.00
N ALA A 435 15.88 -10.98 34.21
CA ALA A 435 14.76 -11.55 34.99
C ALA A 435 14.94 -11.34 36.49
N GLU A 436 16.14 -11.61 37.01
CA GLU A 436 16.50 -11.38 38.41
C GLU A 436 16.37 -9.90 38.77
N PHE A 437 16.94 -9.00 37.95
CA PHE A 437 16.95 -7.55 38.23
C PHE A 437 15.54 -6.93 38.21
N VAL A 438 14.70 -7.30 37.25
CA VAL A 438 13.32 -6.78 37.16
C VAL A 438 12.47 -7.29 38.31
N GLN A 439 12.67 -8.53 38.75
CA GLN A 439 11.93 -9.11 39.88
C GLN A 439 12.35 -8.50 41.23
N ASP A 440 13.64 -8.21 41.43
CA ASP A 440 14.17 -7.70 42.70
C ASP A 440 14.05 -6.18 42.86
N GLU A 441 14.26 -5.37 41.82
CA GLU A 441 14.18 -3.90 41.93
C GLU A 441 12.91 -3.32 41.29
N LEU A 442 12.67 -3.58 39.99
CA LEU A 442 11.63 -2.87 39.22
C LEU A 442 10.18 -3.27 39.56
N TRP A 443 9.97 -4.53 39.99
CA TRP A 443 8.65 -5.00 40.43
C TRP A 443 8.25 -4.41 41.78
N GLN A 444 9.22 -4.20 42.67
CA GLN A 444 8.99 -3.71 44.03
C GLN A 444 8.84 -2.19 44.12
N THR A 445 9.39 -1.43 43.17
CA THR A 445 9.31 0.03 43.15
C THR A 445 8.35 0.55 42.09
N VAL A 446 7.27 1.20 42.54
CA VAL A 446 6.37 1.97 41.68
C VAL A 446 6.50 3.45 42.02
N ASP A 447 6.87 4.26 41.02
CA ASP A 447 6.77 5.71 41.10
C ASP A 447 6.18 6.26 39.80
N TYR A 448 5.02 6.91 39.95
CA TYR A 448 4.32 7.69 38.94
C TYR A 448 3.90 9.06 39.53
N SER A 449 4.58 9.52 40.58
CA SER A 449 4.29 10.81 41.24
C SER A 449 4.54 12.00 40.32
N ASP A 450 5.43 11.82 39.34
CA ASP A 450 5.74 12.78 38.27
C ASP A 450 4.71 12.76 37.11
N CYS A 451 3.69 11.88 37.12
CA CYS A 451 2.70 11.73 36.05
C CYS A 451 1.31 12.27 36.44
N ASP A 452 0.59 12.84 35.46
CA ASP A 452 -0.78 13.34 35.66
C ASP A 452 -1.85 12.23 35.77
N ILE A 453 -1.55 10.99 35.33
CA ILE A 453 -2.39 9.78 35.53
C ILE A 453 -1.53 8.63 36.03
N SER A 454 -1.99 7.95 37.10
CA SER A 454 -1.43 6.66 37.52
C SER A 454 -2.01 5.53 36.64
N PRO A 455 -1.20 4.77 35.90
CA PRO A 455 -1.67 3.63 35.08
C PRO A 455 -2.19 2.45 35.92
N ILE A 456 -2.03 2.50 37.25
CA ILE A 456 -2.58 1.54 38.22
C ILE A 456 -3.90 2.07 38.82
N GLY A 457 -4.28 3.32 38.53
CA GLY A 457 -5.58 3.91 38.83
C GLY A 457 -5.70 4.63 40.19
N ASP A 458 -4.68 4.56 41.03
CA ASP A 458 -4.55 5.33 42.28
C ASP A 458 -3.10 5.80 42.41
N THR A 459 -2.88 7.03 42.89
CA THR A 459 -1.56 7.67 43.01
C THR A 459 -0.86 7.33 44.33
N ALA A 460 -1.56 6.74 45.31
CA ALA A 460 -0.96 6.33 46.59
C ALA A 460 -0.22 4.97 46.55
N VAL A 461 -0.34 4.21 45.45
CA VAL A 461 0.10 2.80 45.36
C VAL A 461 1.59 2.69 45.01
N LYS A 462 2.41 2.32 46.00
CA LYS A 462 3.88 2.20 45.86
C LYS A 462 4.40 0.81 45.45
N VAL A 463 3.54 -0.20 45.43
CA VAL A 463 3.85 -1.61 45.13
C VAL A 463 2.81 -2.13 44.14
N ARG A 464 3.23 -2.89 43.12
CA ARG A 464 2.32 -3.35 42.05
C ARG A 464 1.26 -4.32 42.63
N PRO A 465 -0.04 -4.14 42.33
CA PRO A 465 -1.10 -5.02 42.82
C PRO A 465 -0.95 -6.48 42.36
N GLU A 466 -1.55 -7.42 43.10
CA GLU A 466 -1.47 -8.85 42.78
C GLU A 466 -2.09 -9.25 41.43
N TRP A 467 -2.94 -8.41 40.84
CA TRP A 467 -3.52 -8.62 39.50
C TRP A 467 -2.60 -8.17 38.34
N ALA A 468 -1.55 -7.40 38.61
CA ALA A 468 -0.59 -6.95 37.61
C ALA A 468 0.25 -8.11 37.04
N ILE A 469 0.78 -7.95 35.83
CA ILE A 469 1.51 -9.02 35.11
C ILE A 469 3.01 -8.71 35.04
N LEU A 470 3.85 -9.67 35.42
CA LEU A 470 5.27 -9.73 35.07
C LEU A 470 5.49 -10.87 34.07
N GLY A 471 5.54 -10.55 32.78
CA GLY A 471 5.55 -11.51 31.68
C GLY A 471 6.91 -11.64 31.00
N LYS A 472 7.43 -12.86 30.87
CA LYS A 472 8.58 -13.12 29.99
C LYS A 472 8.09 -13.42 28.57
N LEU A 473 8.53 -12.60 27.61
CA LEU A 473 8.24 -12.76 26.18
C LEU A 473 9.50 -13.19 25.42
N SER A 474 9.33 -13.94 24.35
CA SER A 474 10.40 -14.27 23.40
C SER A 474 10.01 -13.87 22.00
N GLN A 475 11.00 -13.52 21.18
CA GLN A 475 10.79 -13.09 19.80
C GLN A 475 9.92 -14.07 19.00
N HIS A 476 8.89 -13.55 18.32
CA HIS A 476 7.82 -14.27 17.61
C HIS A 476 6.75 -14.97 18.49
N MET A 477 6.91 -14.96 19.82
CA MET A 477 5.96 -15.48 20.82
C MET A 477 5.36 -14.36 21.68
N GLU A 478 5.24 -13.15 21.14
CA GLU A 478 4.62 -12.00 21.80
C GLU A 478 3.10 -12.16 21.89
N THR A 479 2.49 -11.83 23.03
CA THR A 479 1.03 -11.89 23.25
C THR A 479 0.31 -10.74 22.54
N ALA A 480 -0.96 -10.92 22.19
CA ALA A 480 -1.81 -9.89 21.59
C ALA A 480 -1.79 -8.57 22.38
N LEU A 481 -1.87 -8.64 23.72
CA LEU A 481 -1.83 -7.46 24.60
C LEU A 481 -0.49 -6.69 24.52
N PHE A 482 0.63 -7.36 24.24
CA PHE A 482 1.92 -6.72 23.97
C PHE A 482 1.97 -6.10 22.57
N ARG A 483 1.43 -6.79 21.55
CA ARG A 483 1.40 -6.30 20.15
C ARG A 483 0.61 -5.00 20.02
N GLU A 484 -0.50 -4.88 20.74
CA GLU A 484 -1.34 -3.67 20.78
C GLU A 484 -0.63 -2.43 21.35
N LYS A 485 0.51 -2.59 22.03
CA LYS A 485 1.31 -1.44 22.50
C LYS A 485 2.11 -0.75 21.38
N PHE A 486 2.22 -1.37 20.19
CA PHE A 486 3.09 -0.91 19.10
C PHE A 486 2.30 -0.25 17.97
N LEU A 487 2.66 1.01 17.68
CA LEU A 487 2.03 1.83 16.64
C LEU A 487 2.10 1.18 15.25
N ASP A 488 3.17 0.44 14.96
CA ASP A 488 3.51 -0.05 13.62
C ASP A 488 3.38 -1.57 13.42
N TRP A 489 2.85 -2.34 14.37
CA TRP A 489 2.82 -3.81 14.31
C TRP A 489 2.32 -4.38 12.96
N PRO A 490 3.07 -5.27 12.28
CA PRO A 490 2.66 -5.84 10.99
C PRO A 490 1.56 -6.88 11.23
N GLU A 491 0.33 -6.42 11.11
CA GLU A 491 -0.84 -7.28 11.10
C GLU A 491 -1.61 -7.08 9.80
N PHE A 492 -2.01 -8.18 9.17
CA PHE A 492 -2.56 -8.18 7.81
C PHE A 492 -3.96 -7.54 7.70
N SER A 493 -4.57 -7.15 8.82
CA SER A 493 -5.75 -6.28 8.86
C SER A 493 -5.43 -4.79 8.69
N ARG A 494 -4.17 -4.36 8.85
CA ARG A 494 -3.74 -2.95 8.77
C ARG A 494 -3.55 -2.46 7.32
N VAL A 495 -4.63 -2.55 6.53
CA VAL A 495 -4.84 -1.62 5.42
C VAL A 495 -4.99 -0.20 6.01
N ILE A 496 -4.51 0.83 5.30
CA ILE A 496 -4.26 2.18 5.82
C ILE A 496 -3.16 2.21 6.89
N ARG A 497 -1.90 2.15 6.43
CA ARG A 497 -0.70 2.22 7.28
C ARG A 497 -0.04 3.60 7.17
N VAL A 498 -0.49 4.57 7.96
CA VAL A 498 0.12 5.92 8.01
C VAL A 498 1.52 5.82 8.63
N LYS A 499 2.57 5.99 7.82
CA LYS A 499 3.98 5.96 8.27
C LYS A 499 4.35 7.25 9.01
N ARG A 500 4.27 7.25 10.35
CA ARG A 500 5.04 8.20 11.17
C ARG A 500 6.49 7.71 11.36
N LYS A 501 7.38 8.03 10.41
CA LYS A 501 8.71 8.56 10.82
C LYS A 501 8.40 9.97 11.38
N GLY A 502 8.91 10.42 12.51
CA GLY A 502 10.18 10.18 13.19
C GLY A 502 10.62 11.58 13.64
N GLU A 503 11.05 11.77 14.88
CA GLU A 503 11.20 13.13 15.43
C GLU A 503 12.43 13.84 14.86
N THR A 504 12.21 14.60 13.79
CA THR A 504 12.85 15.90 13.58
C THR A 504 11.99 16.98 14.24
N GLU A 505 12.52 18.20 14.36
CA GLU A 505 11.67 19.38 14.57
C GLU A 505 10.63 19.46 13.43
N VAL A 506 9.42 19.94 13.74
CA VAL A 506 8.35 20.07 12.74
C VAL A 506 8.57 21.34 11.94
N ASP A 507 9.54 21.27 11.03
CA ASP A 507 9.67 22.20 9.92
C ASP A 507 8.39 22.13 9.06
N GLY A 508 7.94 23.27 8.53
CA GLY A 508 6.73 23.37 7.72
C GLY A 508 6.91 22.80 6.31
N SER A 509 8.16 22.62 5.88
CA SER A 509 8.52 22.21 4.52
C SER A 509 8.12 20.77 4.20
N ILE A 510 7.14 20.61 3.31
CA ILE A 510 6.73 19.32 2.77
C ILE A 510 7.65 18.95 1.59
N GLU A 511 8.82 18.38 1.88
CA GLU A 511 9.71 17.86 0.84
C GLU A 511 9.16 16.59 0.20
N VAL A 512 8.80 16.68 -1.08
CA VAL A 512 8.36 15.55 -1.90
C VAL A 512 9.44 15.22 -2.93
N LEU A 513 10.01 14.01 -2.84
CA LEU A 513 11.03 13.54 -3.76
C LEU A 513 10.41 12.99 -5.07
N PRO A 514 11.06 13.17 -6.24
CA PRO A 514 10.62 12.57 -7.49
C PRO A 514 10.69 11.03 -7.46
N CYS A 515 9.87 10.39 -8.29
CA CYS A 515 9.85 8.93 -8.41
C CYS A 515 11.05 8.40 -9.23
N ASP A 516 11.35 7.10 -9.04
CA ASP A 516 12.45 6.43 -9.74
C ASP A 516 12.06 6.10 -11.19
N ALA A 517 12.43 7.02 -12.08
CA ALA A 517 12.22 6.92 -13.53
C ALA A 517 12.80 5.64 -14.15
N ASN A 518 13.86 5.04 -13.60
CA ASN A 518 14.42 3.80 -14.14
C ASN A 518 13.48 2.61 -13.89
N LYS A 519 12.77 2.60 -12.76
CA LYS A 519 11.74 1.58 -12.49
C LYS A 519 10.53 1.73 -13.39
N MET A 520 10.14 2.97 -13.72
CA MET A 520 9.07 3.25 -14.70
C MET A 520 9.45 2.77 -16.11
N ALA A 521 10.71 2.97 -16.52
CA ALA A 521 11.20 2.55 -17.83
C ALA A 521 11.46 1.03 -17.95
N ALA A 522 11.81 0.36 -16.84
CA ALA A 522 12.14 -1.06 -16.80
C ALA A 522 10.96 -2.01 -16.51
N GLN A 523 9.72 -1.53 -16.58
CA GLN A 523 8.53 -2.36 -16.36
C GLN A 523 8.38 -3.43 -17.46
N GLU A 524 8.38 -4.71 -17.09
CA GLU A 524 8.15 -5.80 -18.05
C GLU A 524 6.70 -5.85 -18.53
N TRP A 525 6.51 -6.06 -19.83
CA TRP A 525 5.19 -6.24 -20.44
C TRP A 525 4.59 -7.61 -20.07
N THR A 526 3.32 -7.61 -19.69
CA THR A 526 2.54 -8.81 -19.32
C THR A 526 1.22 -8.85 -20.08
N GLU A 527 0.77 -10.04 -20.47
CA GLU A 527 -0.54 -10.26 -21.08
C GLU A 527 -1.68 -9.94 -20.10
N PRO A 528 -2.87 -9.52 -20.59
CA PRO A 528 -4.08 -9.53 -19.78
C PRO A 528 -4.41 -10.96 -19.36
N ASP A 529 -4.36 -11.22 -18.05
CA ASP A 529 -4.89 -12.43 -17.45
C ASP A 529 -6.17 -12.12 -16.69
N PHE A 530 -7.21 -12.89 -16.98
CA PHE A 530 -8.47 -12.86 -16.25
C PHE A 530 -8.55 -14.10 -15.37
N GLU A 531 -8.43 -13.92 -14.06
CA GLU A 531 -8.60 -15.02 -13.11
C GLU A 531 -10.05 -15.15 -12.68
N LEU A 532 -10.60 -16.37 -12.78
CA LEU A 532 -11.98 -16.66 -12.43
C LEU A 532 -12.07 -18.00 -11.68
N GLU A 533 -12.66 -18.00 -10.47
CA GLU A 533 -12.59 -19.12 -9.50
C GLU A 533 -11.16 -19.63 -9.23
N GLY A 534 -10.13 -18.77 -9.31
CA GLY A 534 -8.72 -19.20 -9.22
C GLY A 534 -8.26 -20.07 -10.39
N SER A 535 -8.93 -19.96 -11.55
CA SER A 535 -8.52 -20.51 -12.83
C SER A 535 -8.13 -19.36 -13.77
N HIS A 536 -6.90 -19.38 -14.28
CA HIS A 536 -6.43 -18.41 -15.27
C HIS A 536 -7.13 -18.66 -16.62
N ILE A 537 -7.75 -17.62 -17.17
CA ILE A 537 -8.52 -17.66 -18.43
C ILE A 537 -7.85 -16.80 -19.53
N GLY A 538 -6.89 -15.94 -19.19
CA GLY A 538 -6.27 -15.06 -20.19
C GLY A 538 -7.30 -14.16 -20.86
N ARG A 539 -7.35 -14.24 -22.20
CA ARG A 539 -8.32 -13.53 -23.04
C ARG A 539 -9.64 -14.27 -23.29
N GLY A 540 -9.84 -15.47 -22.70
CA GLY A 540 -11.06 -16.25 -22.91
C GLY A 540 -11.04 -17.25 -24.08
N GLU A 541 -9.92 -17.37 -24.80
CA GLU A 541 -9.70 -18.45 -25.79
C GLU A 541 -8.65 -19.45 -25.32
N HIS A 542 -7.52 -18.96 -24.81
CA HIS A 542 -6.43 -19.79 -24.33
C HIS A 542 -5.58 -19.04 -23.29
N TYR A 543 -4.89 -19.82 -22.46
CA TYR A 543 -3.89 -19.34 -21.52
C TYR A 543 -2.74 -20.35 -21.41
N PHE A 544 -1.50 -19.87 -21.31
CA PHE A 544 -0.34 -20.74 -21.12
C PHE A 544 0.37 -20.43 -19.79
N ASP A 545 0.21 -21.34 -18.83
CA ASP A 545 0.90 -21.29 -17.55
C ASP A 545 2.38 -21.67 -17.75
N HIS A 546 3.26 -20.69 -17.55
CA HIS A 546 4.70 -20.84 -17.70
C HIS A 546 5.36 -21.69 -16.59
N GLU A 547 4.77 -21.74 -15.38
CA GLU A 547 5.30 -22.50 -14.25
C GLU A 547 4.96 -23.99 -14.37
N THR A 548 3.69 -24.33 -14.54
CA THR A 548 3.25 -25.73 -14.67
C THR A 548 3.35 -26.27 -16.11
N ARG A 549 3.64 -25.39 -17.08
CA ARG A 549 3.75 -25.68 -18.52
C ARG A 549 2.48 -26.26 -19.14
N ARG A 550 1.32 -25.90 -18.59
CA ARG A 550 0.00 -26.33 -19.06
C ARG A 550 -0.59 -25.32 -20.03
N HIS A 551 -1.26 -25.83 -21.05
CA HIS A 551 -2.12 -25.04 -21.92
C HIS A 551 -3.56 -25.22 -21.46
N PHE A 552 -4.24 -24.11 -21.19
CA PHE A 552 -5.67 -24.04 -20.94
C PHE A 552 -6.32 -23.54 -22.23
N GLU A 553 -7.31 -24.28 -22.71
CA GLU A 553 -8.10 -23.95 -23.90
C GLU A 553 -9.54 -23.73 -23.44
N ILE A 554 -10.06 -22.53 -23.67
CA ILE A 554 -11.35 -22.07 -23.16
C ILE A 554 -12.33 -22.04 -24.33
N ALA A 555 -13.42 -22.81 -24.20
CA ALA A 555 -14.46 -22.90 -25.21
C ALA A 555 -15.77 -22.32 -24.67
N THR A 556 -16.21 -21.21 -25.27
CA THR A 556 -17.54 -20.64 -25.03
C THR A 556 -18.62 -21.57 -25.56
N THR A 557 -19.53 -22.00 -24.68
CA THR A 557 -20.65 -22.90 -24.98
C THR A 557 -21.91 -22.11 -25.33
N ALA A 558 -22.20 -21.02 -24.60
CA ALA A 558 -23.31 -20.11 -24.86
C ALA A 558 -23.05 -18.72 -24.24
N VAL A 559 -23.75 -17.71 -24.75
CA VAL A 559 -23.82 -16.36 -24.17
C VAL A 559 -25.30 -15.96 -24.16
N GLU A 560 -25.81 -15.52 -23.01
CA GLU A 560 -27.18 -15.05 -22.81
C GLU A 560 -27.12 -13.61 -22.26
N VAL A 561 -28.02 -12.72 -22.68
CA VAL A 561 -27.96 -11.28 -22.35
C VAL A 561 -29.34 -10.78 -21.89
N TRP A 562 -29.37 -10.01 -20.81
CA TRP A 562 -30.56 -9.29 -20.34
C TRP A 562 -30.29 -7.79 -20.20
N HIS A 563 -31.27 -6.99 -20.58
CA HIS A 563 -31.36 -5.56 -20.29
C HIS A 563 -32.13 -5.35 -18.98
N ILE A 564 -31.73 -4.35 -18.19
CA ILE A 564 -32.34 -4.03 -16.89
C ILE A 564 -33.08 -2.70 -17.00
N GLU A 565 -34.35 -2.68 -16.62
CA GLU A 565 -35.23 -1.51 -16.72
C GLU A 565 -36.18 -1.49 -15.51
N GLU A 566 -36.24 -0.39 -14.75
CA GLU A 566 -37.12 -0.21 -13.57
C GLU A 566 -37.17 -1.38 -12.55
N PHE A 567 -36.04 -2.06 -12.31
CA PHE A 567 -35.89 -3.28 -11.48
C PHE A 567 -36.48 -4.58 -12.06
N GLU A 568 -36.91 -4.60 -13.32
CA GLU A 568 -37.18 -5.83 -14.08
C GLU A 568 -36.02 -6.14 -15.06
N TYR A 569 -35.99 -7.38 -15.58
CA TYR A 569 -34.99 -7.81 -16.57
C TYR A 569 -35.65 -8.41 -17.82
N HIS A 570 -35.12 -8.05 -19.00
CA HIS A 570 -35.65 -8.43 -20.31
C HIS A 570 -34.57 -9.11 -21.16
N GLU A 571 -34.83 -10.33 -21.62
CA GLU A 571 -33.89 -11.11 -22.44
C GLU A 571 -33.73 -10.48 -23.84
N ILE A 572 -32.49 -10.32 -24.29
CA ILE A 572 -32.13 -9.63 -25.53
C ILE A 572 -31.98 -10.65 -26.68
N PRO A 573 -32.71 -10.49 -27.80
CA PRO A 573 -32.61 -11.38 -28.94
C PRO A 573 -31.20 -11.45 -29.54
N ASP A 574 -30.83 -12.60 -30.12
CA ASP A 574 -29.54 -12.87 -30.79
C ASP A 574 -29.11 -11.74 -31.75
N ALA A 575 -30.05 -11.19 -32.53
CA ALA A 575 -29.81 -10.12 -33.49
C ALA A 575 -29.38 -8.78 -32.84
N SER A 576 -29.60 -8.62 -31.54
CA SER A 576 -29.28 -7.44 -30.73
C SER A 576 -28.17 -7.72 -29.71
N MET A 577 -27.59 -8.93 -29.67
CA MET A 577 -26.46 -9.22 -28.80
C MET A 577 -25.24 -8.36 -29.16
N GLY A 578 -24.53 -7.91 -28.13
CA GLY A 578 -23.41 -6.95 -28.26
C GLY A 578 -23.83 -5.50 -28.50
N GLN A 579 -25.12 -5.18 -28.64
CA GLN A 579 -25.61 -3.81 -28.80
C GLN A 579 -26.04 -3.22 -27.45
N PHE A 580 -25.12 -2.48 -26.82
CA PHE A 580 -25.30 -1.81 -25.53
C PHE A 580 -25.68 -0.34 -25.73
N HIS A 581 -26.23 0.34 -24.71
CA HIS A 581 -26.45 1.79 -24.74
C HIS A 581 -25.87 2.44 -23.47
N GLU A 582 -25.34 3.66 -23.59
CA GLU A 582 -24.65 4.37 -22.50
C GLU A 582 -25.54 4.69 -21.29
N GLY A 583 -26.86 4.74 -21.48
CA GLY A 583 -27.85 5.03 -20.44
C GLY A 583 -28.36 3.82 -19.64
N ASP A 584 -28.11 2.58 -20.07
CA ASP A 584 -28.68 1.40 -19.38
C ASP A 584 -27.62 0.53 -18.69
N SER A 585 -28.10 -0.47 -17.95
CA SER A 585 -27.28 -1.55 -17.39
C SER A 585 -27.75 -2.90 -17.93
N TYR A 586 -26.81 -3.84 -18.08
CA TYR A 586 -27.03 -5.13 -18.75
C TYR A 586 -26.37 -6.28 -17.96
N VAL A 587 -26.99 -7.46 -17.94
CA VAL A 587 -26.38 -8.71 -17.45
C VAL A 587 -26.03 -9.60 -18.64
N VAL A 588 -24.82 -10.13 -18.67
CA VAL A 588 -24.32 -11.07 -19.69
C VAL A 588 -23.87 -12.33 -18.97
N ARG A 589 -24.57 -13.44 -19.19
CA ARG A 589 -24.17 -14.77 -18.71
C ARG A 589 -23.30 -15.43 -19.77
N TRP A 590 -22.14 -15.91 -19.35
CA TRP A 590 -21.18 -16.63 -20.18
C TRP A 590 -21.04 -18.06 -19.71
N ASN A 591 -21.50 -19.01 -20.53
CA ASN A 591 -21.30 -20.44 -20.29
C ASN A 591 -20.05 -20.90 -21.06
N TYR A 592 -19.12 -21.56 -20.37
CA TYR A 592 -17.83 -21.93 -20.92
C TYR A 592 -17.29 -23.23 -20.31
N SER A 593 -16.41 -23.91 -21.04
CA SER A 593 -15.65 -25.06 -20.54
C SER A 593 -14.15 -24.80 -20.68
N ILE A 594 -13.35 -25.40 -19.79
CA ILE A 594 -11.88 -25.30 -19.84
C ILE A 594 -11.30 -26.70 -20.10
N THR A 595 -10.60 -26.86 -21.21
CA THR A 595 -9.81 -28.06 -21.52
C THR A 595 -8.35 -27.84 -21.12
N VAL A 596 -7.81 -28.72 -20.28
CA VAL A 596 -6.42 -28.63 -19.81
C VAL A 596 -5.56 -29.64 -20.55
N SER A 597 -4.60 -29.13 -21.32
CA SER A 597 -3.68 -29.90 -22.16
C SER A 597 -2.24 -29.75 -21.68
N GLY A 598 -1.60 -30.86 -21.33
CA GLY A 598 -0.15 -30.90 -21.05
C GLY A 598 0.69 -30.84 -22.34
N ARG A 599 2.02 -30.72 -22.20
CA ARG A 599 2.97 -30.89 -23.31
C ARG A 599 3.60 -32.28 -23.30
N GLU A 600 3.91 -32.82 -24.47
CA GLU A 600 4.72 -34.03 -24.65
C GLU A 600 6.21 -33.74 -24.44
N LEU A 601 7.06 -34.78 -24.32
CA LEU A 601 8.53 -34.60 -24.19
C LEU A 601 9.18 -33.90 -25.40
N SER A 602 8.46 -33.78 -26.52
CA SER A 602 8.83 -33.00 -27.71
C SER A 602 8.60 -31.49 -27.56
N GLY A 603 7.91 -31.05 -26.51
CA GLY A 603 7.45 -29.66 -26.33
C GLY A 603 6.13 -29.31 -27.05
N ALA A 604 5.60 -30.23 -27.87
CA ALA A 604 4.31 -30.07 -28.54
C ALA A 604 3.12 -30.24 -27.58
N PRO A 605 1.94 -29.67 -27.87
CA PRO A 605 0.70 -29.96 -27.14
C PRO A 605 0.37 -31.46 -27.18
N SER A 606 -0.03 -32.02 -26.04
CA SER A 606 -0.39 -33.44 -25.96
C SER A 606 -1.77 -33.70 -26.53
N LYS A 607 -1.91 -34.81 -27.25
CA LYS A 607 -3.19 -35.28 -27.83
C LYS A 607 -4.20 -35.79 -26.79
N HIS A 608 -3.89 -35.70 -25.50
CA HIS A 608 -4.75 -36.10 -24.39
C HIS A 608 -5.04 -34.88 -23.49
N GLY A 609 -5.90 -33.98 -23.98
CA GLY A 609 -6.48 -32.92 -23.16
C GLY A 609 -7.55 -33.47 -22.21
N THR A 610 -7.63 -32.93 -21.00
CA THR A 610 -8.74 -33.22 -20.07
C THR A 610 -9.76 -32.10 -20.16
N VAL A 611 -10.91 -32.39 -20.77
CA VAL A 611 -12.05 -31.46 -20.83
C VAL A 611 -12.65 -31.34 -19.43
N GLY A 612 -12.75 -30.11 -18.92
CA GLY A 612 -13.39 -29.81 -17.64
C GLY A 612 -14.91 -29.90 -17.69
N ARG A 613 -15.55 -29.72 -16.52
CA ARG A 613 -17.00 -29.45 -16.46
C ARG A 613 -17.33 -28.11 -17.14
N ASP A 614 -18.55 -27.99 -17.63
CA ASP A 614 -19.14 -26.69 -17.95
C ASP A 614 -19.16 -25.80 -16.71
N ARG A 615 -18.98 -24.49 -16.93
CA ARG A 615 -19.01 -23.42 -15.93
C ARG A 615 -19.85 -22.26 -16.48
N CYS A 616 -20.31 -21.41 -15.57
CA CYS A 616 -21.07 -20.21 -15.86
C CYS A 616 -20.43 -19.03 -15.13
N ALA A 617 -20.39 -17.86 -15.76
CA ALA A 617 -20.00 -16.59 -15.15
C ALA A 617 -21.00 -15.49 -15.53
N TYR A 618 -21.22 -14.52 -14.65
CA TYR A 618 -22.15 -13.41 -14.89
C TYR A 618 -21.38 -12.09 -14.88
N PHE A 619 -21.35 -11.41 -16.03
CA PHE A 619 -20.85 -10.04 -16.13
C PHE A 619 -22.03 -9.08 -16.03
N PHE A 620 -21.96 -8.06 -15.17
CA PHE A 620 -22.92 -6.95 -15.18
C PHE A 620 -22.24 -5.69 -15.71
N TRP A 621 -22.64 -5.25 -16.89
CA TRP A 621 -22.11 -4.08 -17.59
C TRP A 621 -22.93 -2.85 -17.23
N GLN A 622 -22.25 -1.76 -16.87
CA GLN A 622 -22.86 -0.50 -16.44
C GLN A 622 -22.50 0.63 -17.41
N GLY A 623 -23.51 1.24 -18.04
CA GLY A 623 -23.37 2.38 -18.94
C GLY A 623 -22.88 3.65 -18.21
N SER A 624 -22.20 4.53 -18.95
CA SER A 624 -21.59 5.75 -18.41
C SER A 624 -22.59 6.82 -17.94
N GLN A 625 -23.82 6.77 -18.45
CA GLN A 625 -24.93 7.65 -18.07
C GLN A 625 -26.04 6.92 -17.29
N SER A 626 -25.94 5.60 -17.10
CA SER A 626 -26.93 4.80 -16.37
C SER A 626 -27.06 5.23 -14.91
N SER A 627 -28.29 5.30 -14.40
CA SER A 627 -28.56 5.86 -13.08
C SER A 627 -27.99 4.99 -11.95
N LEU A 628 -27.67 5.59 -10.81
CA LEU A 628 -27.22 4.85 -9.62
C LEU A 628 -28.25 3.81 -9.15
N SER A 629 -29.54 4.05 -9.42
CA SER A 629 -30.64 3.10 -9.23
C SER A 629 -30.52 1.88 -10.12
N GLU A 630 -30.31 2.04 -11.43
CA GLU A 630 -30.15 0.92 -12.38
C GLU A 630 -28.84 0.18 -12.18
N GLN A 631 -27.74 0.91 -11.91
CA GLN A 631 -26.45 0.30 -11.57
C GLN A 631 -26.54 -0.57 -10.31
N GLY A 632 -27.34 -0.16 -9.32
CA GLY A 632 -27.65 -0.94 -8.12
C GLY A 632 -28.60 -2.12 -8.40
N ALA A 633 -29.65 -1.89 -9.18
CA ALA A 633 -30.58 -2.93 -9.64
C ALA A 633 -29.84 -4.03 -10.42
N ALA A 634 -28.88 -3.66 -11.28
CA ALA A 634 -28.07 -4.60 -12.06
C ALA A 634 -27.29 -5.58 -11.17
N ALA A 635 -26.67 -5.08 -10.10
CA ALA A 635 -25.93 -5.91 -9.15
C ALA A 635 -26.88 -6.84 -8.36
N LEU A 636 -28.08 -6.38 -8.00
CA LEU A 636 -29.08 -7.18 -7.29
C LEU A 636 -29.69 -8.27 -8.20
N LEU A 637 -30.16 -7.89 -9.39
CA LEU A 637 -30.78 -8.81 -10.35
C LEU A 637 -29.77 -9.84 -10.91
N THR A 638 -28.47 -9.53 -10.91
CA THR A 638 -27.43 -10.54 -11.20
C THR A 638 -27.46 -11.68 -10.17
N VAL A 639 -27.69 -11.38 -8.88
CA VAL A 639 -27.83 -12.41 -7.83
C VAL A 639 -29.12 -13.21 -7.97
N GLU A 640 -30.20 -12.62 -8.52
CA GLU A 640 -31.47 -13.31 -8.76
C GLU A 640 -31.46 -14.18 -10.05
N LEU A 641 -30.71 -13.76 -11.07
CA LEU A 641 -30.45 -14.52 -12.30
C LEU A 641 -29.47 -15.68 -12.08
N ASP A 642 -28.56 -15.55 -11.10
CA ASP A 642 -27.53 -16.53 -10.75
C ASP A 642 -28.10 -17.77 -10.03
N LYS A 643 -28.73 -18.63 -10.83
CA LYS A 643 -29.26 -19.95 -10.40
C LYS A 643 -28.16 -21.00 -10.23
N GLU A 644 -26.94 -20.72 -10.69
CA GLU A 644 -25.84 -21.69 -10.81
C GLU A 644 -24.71 -21.43 -9.81
N GLN A 645 -24.79 -20.33 -9.05
CA GLN A 645 -23.79 -19.84 -8.09
C GLN A 645 -22.44 -19.56 -8.77
N GLY A 646 -22.50 -18.94 -9.95
CA GLY A 646 -21.36 -18.55 -10.75
C GLY A 646 -20.70 -17.26 -10.24
N PRO A 647 -19.41 -17.04 -10.51
CA PRO A 647 -18.74 -15.78 -10.21
C PRO A 647 -19.39 -14.60 -10.94
N GLN A 648 -19.61 -13.52 -10.20
CA GLN A 648 -20.28 -12.29 -10.65
C GLN A 648 -19.26 -11.15 -10.76
N VAL A 649 -19.22 -10.48 -11.91
CA VAL A 649 -18.11 -9.60 -12.32
C VAL A 649 -18.65 -8.27 -12.84
N ARG A 650 -18.26 -7.17 -12.18
CA ARG A 650 -18.59 -5.81 -12.63
C ARG A 650 -17.81 -5.46 -13.88
N VAL A 651 -18.49 -4.94 -14.90
CA VAL A 651 -17.88 -4.32 -16.08
C VAL A 651 -18.44 -2.90 -16.20
N VAL A 652 -17.61 -1.93 -16.58
CA VAL A 652 -17.99 -0.52 -16.70
C VAL A 652 -17.65 -0.02 -18.10
N GLN A 653 -18.51 0.81 -18.69
CA GLN A 653 -18.28 1.40 -20.01
C GLN A 653 -16.89 2.05 -20.13
N GLY A 654 -16.12 1.64 -21.14
CA GLY A 654 -14.75 2.08 -21.41
C GLY A 654 -13.65 1.23 -20.75
N SER A 655 -14.00 0.45 -19.71
CA SER A 655 -13.08 -0.42 -18.97
C SER A 655 -13.37 -1.91 -19.22
N GLU A 656 -13.88 -2.27 -20.41
CA GLU A 656 -14.27 -3.66 -20.69
C GLU A 656 -13.08 -4.59 -20.91
N LEU A 657 -13.17 -5.77 -20.30
CA LEU A 657 -12.13 -6.81 -20.36
C LEU A 657 -12.03 -7.40 -21.78
N ALA A 658 -10.82 -7.81 -22.19
CA ALA A 658 -10.60 -8.51 -23.46
C ALA A 658 -11.54 -9.71 -23.65
N VAL A 659 -11.70 -10.54 -22.61
CA VAL A 659 -12.64 -11.67 -22.58
C VAL A 659 -14.09 -11.25 -22.83
N PHE A 660 -14.54 -10.13 -22.24
CA PHE A 660 -15.91 -9.64 -22.39
C PHE A 660 -16.17 -9.13 -23.81
N ARG A 661 -15.25 -8.33 -24.38
CA ARG A 661 -15.35 -7.87 -25.79
C ARG A 661 -15.33 -9.07 -26.75
N GLY A 662 -14.48 -10.05 -26.47
CA GLY A 662 -14.33 -11.28 -27.26
C GLY A 662 -15.61 -12.14 -27.37
N LEU A 663 -16.51 -12.11 -26.37
CA LEU A 663 -17.80 -12.84 -26.42
C LEU A 663 -18.63 -12.47 -27.65
N PHE A 664 -18.57 -11.20 -28.06
CA PHE A 664 -19.35 -10.66 -29.18
C PHE A 664 -18.63 -10.76 -30.53
N ASN A 665 -17.47 -11.44 -30.61
CA ASN A 665 -16.72 -11.70 -31.84
C ASN A 665 -16.46 -10.44 -32.72
N GLY A 666 -16.33 -9.26 -32.12
CA GLY A 666 -16.11 -7.99 -32.82
C GLY A 666 -17.39 -7.27 -33.30
N HIS A 667 -18.57 -7.75 -32.90
CA HIS A 667 -19.87 -7.12 -33.14
C HIS A 667 -20.31 -6.15 -32.04
N MET A 668 -19.48 -5.89 -31.02
CA MET A 668 -19.83 -5.04 -29.90
C MET A 668 -19.98 -3.57 -30.34
N ALA A 669 -21.10 -2.95 -29.97
CA ALA A 669 -21.35 -1.53 -30.17
C ALA A 669 -21.96 -0.91 -28.91
N ILE A 670 -21.54 0.32 -28.61
CA ILE A 670 -22.06 1.12 -27.50
C ILE A 670 -22.76 2.34 -28.11
N HIS A 671 -24.09 2.34 -28.02
CA HIS A 671 -24.97 3.39 -28.52
C HIS A 671 -25.17 4.51 -27.50
N ARG A 672 -25.73 5.63 -27.98
CA ARG A 672 -26.04 6.79 -27.13
C ARG A 672 -27.50 6.89 -26.73
N GLY A 673 -27.75 7.43 -25.54
CA GLY A 673 -29.07 7.41 -24.89
C GLY A 673 -29.40 6.06 -24.23
N HIS A 674 -30.69 5.75 -24.15
CA HIS A 674 -31.24 4.53 -23.53
C HIS A 674 -31.85 3.59 -24.57
N ARG A 675 -31.90 2.29 -24.28
CA ARG A 675 -32.66 1.32 -25.07
C ARG A 675 -34.16 1.63 -25.01
N GLY A 676 -34.91 1.31 -26.08
CA GLY A 676 -36.37 1.42 -26.11
C GLY A 676 -36.94 2.86 -26.21
N GLN A 677 -36.23 3.89 -25.75
CA GLN A 677 -36.64 5.28 -25.87
C GLN A 677 -36.72 5.73 -27.34
N GLN A 678 -37.94 5.74 -27.89
CA GLN A 678 -38.22 6.35 -29.18
C GLN A 678 -38.01 7.88 -29.11
N GLN A 679 -36.82 8.33 -29.48
CA GLN A 679 -36.61 9.75 -29.81
C GLN A 679 -37.56 10.13 -30.95
N GLU A 680 -38.45 11.10 -30.71
CA GLU A 680 -39.50 11.52 -31.66
C GLU A 680 -38.94 11.92 -33.05
N THR A 681 -37.65 12.26 -33.12
CA THR A 681 -36.87 12.21 -34.36
C THR A 681 -35.61 11.38 -34.17
N SER A 682 -35.57 10.17 -34.73
CA SER A 682 -34.33 9.40 -34.88
C SER A 682 -33.26 10.25 -35.60
N PRO A 683 -32.03 10.39 -35.06
CA PRO A 683 -31.03 11.27 -35.64
C PRO A 683 -30.69 10.84 -37.07
N LYS A 684 -30.67 11.81 -38.00
CA LYS A 684 -30.31 11.55 -39.41
C LYS A 684 -28.88 10.99 -39.52
N TRP A 685 -27.97 11.59 -38.76
CA TRP A 685 -26.54 11.32 -38.80
C TRP A 685 -26.10 10.71 -37.48
N ARG A 686 -25.42 9.57 -37.52
CA ARG A 686 -24.82 8.90 -36.35
C ARG A 686 -23.35 8.65 -36.65
N LEU A 687 -22.47 8.92 -35.70
CA LEU A 687 -21.03 8.80 -35.88
C LEU A 687 -20.49 7.75 -34.91
N PHE A 688 -19.78 6.76 -35.42
CA PHE A 688 -19.15 5.70 -34.64
C PHE A 688 -17.63 5.80 -34.75
N VAL A 689 -16.93 5.78 -33.62
CA VAL A 689 -15.47 5.59 -33.54
C VAL A 689 -15.20 4.09 -33.46
N THR A 690 -14.27 3.58 -34.28
CA THR A 690 -13.85 2.19 -34.17
C THR A 690 -12.76 2.09 -33.09
N VAL A 691 -13.12 1.51 -31.94
CA VAL A 691 -12.22 1.27 -30.82
C VAL A 691 -11.78 -0.20 -30.88
N THR A 692 -10.71 -0.46 -31.64
CA THR A 692 -10.16 -1.80 -31.81
C THR A 692 -9.07 -2.10 -30.79
N GLY A 693 -9.29 -3.11 -29.94
CA GLY A 693 -8.17 -3.93 -29.50
C GLY A 693 -7.50 -4.58 -30.72
N ALA A 694 -6.21 -4.90 -30.64
CA ALA A 694 -5.46 -5.42 -31.78
C ALA A 694 -5.90 -6.83 -32.26
N VAL A 695 -6.76 -7.50 -31.49
CA VAL A 695 -7.40 -8.77 -31.84
C VAL A 695 -8.75 -8.49 -32.47
N ASP A 696 -8.99 -8.99 -33.68
CA ASP A 696 -10.24 -8.82 -34.45
C ASP A 696 -11.55 -8.96 -33.63
N LYS A 697 -11.61 -9.96 -32.74
CA LYS A 697 -12.78 -10.26 -31.89
C LYS A 697 -13.02 -9.24 -30.77
N GLU A 698 -12.03 -8.43 -30.43
CA GLU A 698 -12.09 -7.42 -29.37
C GLU A 698 -12.45 -6.03 -29.93
N SER A 699 -12.90 -5.97 -31.19
CA SER A 699 -13.38 -4.74 -31.84
C SER A 699 -14.66 -4.23 -31.19
N CYS A 700 -14.69 -2.95 -30.84
CA CYS A 700 -15.87 -2.24 -30.35
C CYS A 700 -16.16 -1.01 -31.22
N LEU A 701 -17.43 -0.71 -31.46
CA LEU A 701 -17.87 0.61 -31.92
C LEU A 701 -18.32 1.47 -30.73
N LEU A 702 -17.92 2.73 -30.70
CA LEU A 702 -18.42 3.73 -29.74
C LEU A 702 -19.17 4.82 -30.50
N GLU A 703 -20.46 4.99 -30.23
CA GLU A 703 -21.25 6.08 -30.81
C GLU A 703 -20.92 7.42 -30.13
N VAL A 704 -20.69 8.46 -30.92
CA VAL A 704 -20.30 9.80 -30.48
C VAL A 704 -21.15 10.87 -31.15
N SER A 705 -21.16 12.09 -30.59
CA SER A 705 -21.81 13.24 -31.24
C SER A 705 -21.23 13.47 -32.65
N PRO A 706 -22.06 13.56 -33.71
CA PRO A 706 -21.59 13.80 -35.08
C PRO A 706 -21.03 15.22 -35.21
N SER A 707 -19.72 15.35 -35.04
CA SER A 707 -19.00 16.63 -35.02
C SER A 707 -17.57 16.43 -35.49
N VAL A 708 -17.02 17.42 -36.20
CA VAL A 708 -15.60 17.45 -36.62
C VAL A 708 -14.65 17.27 -35.43
N ARG A 709 -15.04 17.72 -34.22
CA ARG A 709 -14.26 17.54 -32.97
C ARG A 709 -14.02 16.08 -32.57
N GLN A 710 -14.80 15.13 -33.09
CA GLN A 710 -14.63 13.71 -32.79
C GLN A 710 -13.84 12.95 -33.87
N LEU A 711 -13.31 13.62 -34.89
CA LEU A 711 -12.33 13.00 -35.79
C LEU A 711 -11.03 12.67 -35.04
N ARG A 712 -10.39 11.56 -35.40
CA ARG A 712 -9.17 11.03 -34.77
C ARG A 712 -8.24 10.42 -35.82
N SER A 713 -7.13 11.09 -36.12
CA SER A 713 -6.17 10.65 -37.17
C SER A 713 -5.59 9.24 -36.96
N ARG A 714 -5.59 8.73 -35.72
CA ARG A 714 -5.21 7.33 -35.37
C ARG A 714 -6.35 6.30 -35.49
N SER A 715 -7.61 6.68 -35.75
CA SER A 715 -8.74 5.75 -35.87
C SER A 715 -9.40 5.75 -37.26
N SER A 716 -10.32 4.81 -37.47
CA SER A 716 -11.31 4.85 -38.54
C SER A 716 -12.69 5.10 -37.94
N LEU A 717 -13.46 5.98 -38.57
CA LEU A 717 -14.80 6.37 -38.11
C LEU A 717 -15.86 6.02 -39.17
N ILE A 718 -17.07 5.73 -38.73
CA ILE A 718 -18.20 5.39 -39.60
C ILE A 718 -19.31 6.43 -39.36
N LEU A 719 -19.59 7.26 -40.37
CA LEU A 719 -20.70 8.21 -40.36
C LEU A 719 -21.87 7.62 -41.15
N LEU A 720 -22.96 7.30 -40.44
CA LEU A 720 -24.15 6.67 -40.99
C LEU A 720 -25.26 7.70 -41.28
N ASP A 721 -25.81 7.69 -42.48
CA ASP A 721 -27.05 8.39 -42.84
C ASP A 721 -28.24 7.42 -42.75
N THR A 722 -28.99 7.49 -41.65
CA THR A 722 -30.16 6.63 -41.38
C THR A 722 -31.31 6.85 -42.38
N LYS A 723 -31.31 7.95 -43.16
CA LYS A 723 -32.37 8.28 -44.13
C LYS A 723 -32.01 7.97 -45.57
N SER A 724 -30.73 7.84 -45.92
CA SER A 724 -30.30 7.41 -47.26
C SER A 724 -29.71 6.00 -47.30
N GLY A 725 -29.33 5.41 -46.16
CA GLY A 725 -28.69 4.10 -46.11
C GLY A 725 -27.23 4.11 -46.57
N LYS A 726 -26.59 5.28 -46.58
CA LYS A 726 -25.15 5.45 -46.88
C LYS A 726 -24.32 5.39 -45.59
N ALA A 727 -23.17 4.72 -45.65
CA ALA A 727 -22.19 4.66 -44.58
C ALA A 727 -20.84 5.16 -45.09
N PHE A 728 -20.46 6.37 -44.65
CA PHE A 728 -19.17 6.96 -45.00
C PHE A 728 -18.11 6.45 -44.01
N VAL A 729 -17.15 5.65 -44.49
CA VAL A 729 -16.05 5.11 -43.68
C VAL A 729 -14.83 6.03 -43.87
N TRP A 730 -14.55 6.83 -42.85
CA TRP A 730 -13.43 7.76 -42.84
C TRP A 730 -12.21 7.12 -42.18
N HIS A 731 -11.06 7.17 -42.86
CA HIS A 731 -9.80 6.60 -42.42
C HIS A 731 -8.79 7.69 -42.09
N GLY A 732 -8.45 7.82 -40.81
CA GLY A 732 -7.35 8.67 -40.35
C GLY A 732 -6.00 8.25 -40.94
N ASN A 733 -5.10 9.21 -41.14
CA ASN A 733 -3.79 9.05 -41.75
C ASN A 733 -2.94 7.98 -41.05
N GLN A 734 -2.92 7.97 -39.72
CA GLN A 734 -2.16 7.00 -38.91
C GLN A 734 -2.95 5.73 -38.54
N SER A 735 -4.21 5.60 -38.96
CA SER A 735 -5.06 4.49 -38.53
C SER A 735 -4.58 3.12 -39.02
N HIS A 736 -4.48 2.17 -38.08
CA HIS A 736 -3.85 0.88 -38.31
C HIS A 736 -4.62 -0.01 -39.28
N LYS A 737 -3.91 -0.91 -39.99
CA LYS A 737 -4.50 -1.81 -40.99
C LYS A 737 -5.61 -2.70 -40.43
N HIS A 738 -5.50 -3.14 -39.17
CA HIS A 738 -6.55 -3.91 -38.49
C HIS A 738 -7.78 -3.03 -38.21
N THR A 739 -7.59 -1.81 -37.69
CA THR A 739 -8.68 -0.83 -37.44
C THR A 739 -9.43 -0.48 -38.73
N LYS A 740 -8.73 -0.27 -39.87
CA LYS A 740 -9.38 -0.06 -41.17
C LYS A 740 -10.23 -1.27 -41.59
N ALA A 741 -9.70 -2.49 -41.46
CA ALA A 741 -10.41 -3.71 -41.80
C ALA A 741 -11.60 -4.02 -40.87
N ALA A 742 -11.50 -3.69 -39.59
CA ALA A 742 -12.57 -3.81 -38.61
C ALA A 742 -13.71 -2.81 -38.89
N ALA A 743 -13.39 -1.55 -39.17
CA ALA A 743 -14.38 -0.53 -39.54
C ALA A 743 -15.17 -0.93 -40.80
N LEU A 744 -14.49 -1.43 -41.84
CA LEU A 744 -15.12 -1.91 -43.07
C LEU A 744 -15.97 -3.18 -42.85
N ARG A 745 -15.57 -4.07 -41.93
CA ARG A 745 -16.35 -5.24 -41.54
C ARG A 745 -17.63 -4.84 -40.81
N ALA A 746 -17.50 -3.99 -39.80
CA ALA A 746 -18.62 -3.48 -39.01
C ALA A 746 -19.61 -2.71 -39.89
N ALA A 747 -19.15 -1.81 -40.76
CA ALA A 747 -20.01 -1.05 -41.68
C ALA A 747 -20.88 -1.94 -42.59
N ARG A 748 -20.34 -3.09 -43.05
CA ARG A 748 -21.13 -4.09 -43.81
C ARG A 748 -22.15 -4.80 -42.92
N GLN A 749 -21.78 -5.10 -41.67
CA GLN A 749 -22.60 -5.87 -40.73
C GLN A 749 -23.64 -5.06 -39.94
N MET A 750 -23.57 -3.71 -39.95
CA MET A 750 -24.55 -2.83 -39.28
C MET A 750 -26.02 -3.14 -39.66
N HIS A 751 -26.29 -3.67 -40.86
CA HIS A 751 -27.64 -4.02 -41.27
C HIS A 751 -28.23 -5.28 -40.62
N LEU A 752 -27.42 -6.04 -39.87
CA LEU A 752 -27.86 -7.24 -39.16
C LEU A 752 -28.50 -6.92 -37.79
N HIS A 753 -28.15 -5.77 -37.21
CA HIS A 753 -28.60 -5.35 -35.89
C HIS A 753 -29.65 -4.22 -36.02
N PRO A 754 -30.89 -4.39 -35.50
CA PRO A 754 -31.96 -3.39 -35.61
C PRO A 754 -31.57 -1.99 -35.12
N GLU A 755 -30.68 -1.92 -34.13
CA GLU A 755 -30.22 -0.71 -33.46
C GLU A 755 -29.58 0.32 -34.42
N PHE A 756 -29.00 -0.09 -35.56
CA PHE A 756 -28.48 0.87 -36.57
C PHE A 756 -29.57 1.51 -37.44
N HIS A 757 -30.82 1.06 -37.33
CA HIS A 757 -31.98 1.55 -38.11
C HIS A 757 -31.83 1.34 -39.64
N LEU A 758 -31.12 0.31 -40.05
CA LEU A 758 -30.93 -0.08 -41.46
C LEU A 758 -31.85 -1.24 -41.85
N SER A 759 -32.41 -1.18 -43.07
CA SER A 759 -33.25 -2.25 -43.64
C SER A 759 -32.55 -3.11 -44.70
N LYS A 760 -31.32 -2.73 -45.08
CA LYS A 760 -30.45 -3.37 -46.08
C LYS A 760 -28.99 -3.04 -45.77
N GLU A 761 -28.05 -3.79 -46.35
CA GLU A 761 -26.63 -3.43 -46.36
C GLU A 761 -26.44 -1.99 -46.85
N ALA A 762 -25.60 -1.22 -46.16
CA ALA A 762 -25.38 0.18 -46.44
C ALA A 762 -24.51 0.37 -47.70
N GLU A 763 -24.75 1.46 -48.43
CA GLU A 763 -23.84 1.89 -49.50
C GLU A 763 -22.59 2.50 -48.84
N ILE A 764 -21.48 1.75 -48.85
CA ILE A 764 -20.23 2.14 -48.20
C ILE A 764 -19.39 3.02 -49.12
N GLU A 765 -18.95 4.16 -48.60
CA GLU A 765 -18.03 5.08 -49.28
C GLU A 765 -16.77 5.28 -48.43
N GLU A 766 -15.61 4.89 -48.95
CA GLU A 766 -14.31 5.03 -48.27
C GLU A 766 -13.71 6.43 -48.51
N ILE A 767 -13.32 7.12 -47.44
CA ILE A 767 -12.77 8.49 -47.44
C ILE A 767 -11.47 8.49 -46.63
N ASN A 768 -10.39 9.11 -47.13
CA ASN A 768 -9.17 9.29 -46.33
C ASN A 768 -9.12 10.68 -45.69
N GLU A 769 -8.32 10.81 -44.63
CA GLU A 769 -7.98 12.11 -44.05
C GLU A 769 -7.38 13.05 -45.11
N GLY A 770 -7.98 14.23 -45.27
CA GLY A 770 -7.66 15.21 -46.32
C GLY A 770 -8.59 15.20 -47.54
N ASP A 771 -9.33 14.11 -47.80
CA ASP A 771 -10.28 14.03 -48.92
C ASP A 771 -11.49 14.96 -48.68
N LYS A 772 -11.78 15.82 -49.66
CA LYS A 772 -12.79 16.90 -49.52
C LYS A 772 -14.21 16.46 -49.89
N GLN A 773 -14.73 15.42 -49.25
CA GLN A 773 -16.08 14.93 -49.55
C GLN A 773 -17.17 15.76 -48.84
N ILE A 774 -17.98 16.47 -49.62
CA ILE A 774 -18.94 17.48 -49.14
C ILE A 774 -20.09 16.84 -48.34
N GLU A 775 -20.56 15.67 -48.78
CA GLU A 775 -21.67 14.93 -48.14
C GLU A 775 -21.34 14.55 -46.68
N PHE A 776 -20.09 14.11 -46.43
CA PHE A 776 -19.56 13.69 -45.13
C PHE A 776 -19.46 14.87 -44.15
N PHE A 777 -18.76 15.94 -44.53
CA PHE A 777 -18.62 17.13 -43.67
C PHE A 777 -19.97 17.82 -43.39
N ARG A 778 -20.93 17.75 -44.32
CA ARG A 778 -22.32 18.20 -44.09
C ARG A 778 -23.03 17.38 -42.99
N GLY A 779 -22.68 16.10 -42.80
CA GLY A 779 -23.17 15.29 -41.69
C GLY A 779 -22.51 15.59 -40.34
N LEU A 780 -21.26 16.08 -40.36
CA LEU A 780 -20.50 16.49 -39.17
C LEU A 780 -20.74 17.95 -38.73
N GLY A 781 -21.73 18.63 -39.30
CA GLY A 781 -22.06 20.02 -39.01
C GLY A 781 -21.15 21.07 -39.67
N GLY A 782 -20.21 20.66 -40.53
CA GLY A 782 -19.33 21.57 -41.28
C GLY A 782 -17.96 20.96 -41.60
N ASN A 783 -17.11 21.74 -42.27
CA ASN A 783 -15.69 21.44 -42.43
C ASN A 783 -14.86 22.57 -41.80
N ASN A 784 -14.41 22.37 -40.57
CA ASN A 784 -13.50 23.28 -39.88
C ASN A 784 -12.30 22.47 -39.36
N THR A 785 -11.21 22.52 -40.11
CA THR A 785 -9.96 21.79 -39.85
C THR A 785 -9.32 22.14 -38.51
N ASN A 786 -9.67 23.28 -37.91
CA ASN A 786 -9.06 23.75 -36.67
C ASN A 786 -9.76 23.18 -35.42
N LEU A 787 -10.64 22.18 -35.58
CA LEU A 787 -11.41 21.56 -34.49
C LEU A 787 -10.93 20.15 -34.11
N TYR A 788 -10.00 19.57 -34.86
CA TYR A 788 -9.40 18.27 -34.59
C TYR A 788 -7.91 18.30 -34.96
N ASP A 789 -7.10 17.44 -34.34
CA ASP A 789 -5.69 17.32 -34.68
C ASP A 789 -5.49 16.33 -35.83
N SER A 790 -4.71 16.75 -36.83
CA SER A 790 -4.44 16.03 -38.06
C SER A 790 -2.96 15.66 -38.09
N LEU A 791 -2.66 14.40 -37.82
CA LEU A 791 -1.28 13.91 -37.70
C LEU A 791 -0.57 13.77 -39.07
N ALA A 792 -1.18 14.20 -40.17
CA ALA A 792 -0.55 14.24 -41.49
C ALA A 792 0.37 15.47 -41.65
N PRO A 793 1.64 15.33 -42.09
CA PRO A 793 2.28 14.15 -42.66
C PRO A 793 3.17 13.36 -41.66
N SER A 794 3.05 13.56 -40.35
CA SER A 794 3.82 12.79 -39.36
C SER A 794 3.45 11.30 -39.41
N ASN A 795 4.48 10.47 -39.24
CA ASN A 795 4.38 9.01 -39.19
C ASN A 795 5.20 8.46 -38.00
N GLU A 796 5.28 9.24 -36.92
CA GLU A 796 5.91 8.85 -35.67
C GLU A 796 5.04 7.81 -34.94
N PRO A 797 5.62 6.69 -34.44
CA PRO A 797 4.86 5.65 -33.77
C PRO A 797 4.41 6.12 -32.38
N CYS A 798 3.11 6.03 -32.11
CA CYS A 798 2.52 6.35 -30.82
C CYS A 798 2.30 5.06 -30.01
N ASP A 799 2.98 4.93 -28.88
CA ASP A 799 2.85 3.82 -27.91
C ASP A 799 2.39 4.40 -26.57
N LEU A 800 1.07 4.49 -26.39
CA LEU A 800 0.45 5.23 -25.30
C LEU A 800 0.59 4.52 -23.96
N LYS A 801 1.27 5.16 -23.01
CA LYS A 801 1.39 4.72 -21.61
C LYS A 801 0.89 5.82 -20.68
N MET A 802 0.19 5.44 -19.63
CA MET A 802 -0.36 6.37 -18.65
C MET A 802 0.16 6.00 -17.24
N PHE A 803 0.57 7.00 -16.48
CA PHE A 803 1.11 6.86 -15.13
C PHE A 803 0.42 7.85 -14.19
N HIS A 804 -0.31 7.34 -13.21
CA HIS A 804 -0.95 8.13 -12.16
C HIS A 804 0.02 8.31 -10.98
N PHE A 805 0.20 9.55 -10.52
CA PHE A 805 0.94 9.85 -9.29
C PHE A 805 -0.02 9.91 -8.11
N SER A 806 0.30 9.20 -7.02
CA SER A 806 -0.48 9.22 -5.79
C SER A 806 0.40 9.20 -4.54
N SER A 807 0.02 10.04 -3.57
CA SER A 807 0.60 10.06 -2.23
C SER A 807 -0.29 9.37 -1.18
N ALA A 808 -1.36 8.67 -1.58
CA ALA A 808 -2.28 7.99 -0.67
C ALA A 808 -1.61 6.91 0.20
N SER A 809 -0.44 6.40 -0.22
CA SER A 809 0.38 5.45 0.52
C SER A 809 1.20 6.07 1.67
N GLY A 810 1.15 7.40 1.84
CA GLY A 810 2.04 8.15 2.74
C GLY A 810 3.46 8.36 2.18
N ALA A 811 3.67 8.08 0.90
CA ALA A 811 4.83 8.48 0.12
C ALA A 811 4.36 8.80 -1.31
N PHE A 812 4.98 9.79 -1.96
CA PHE A 812 4.70 10.07 -3.37
C PHE A 812 5.17 8.88 -4.22
N THR A 813 4.23 8.27 -4.92
CA THR A 813 4.42 7.02 -5.66
C THR A 813 3.74 7.11 -7.01
N VAL A 814 4.29 6.41 -8.01
CA VAL A 814 3.76 6.37 -9.38
C VAL A 814 3.27 4.97 -9.72
N GLN A 815 2.07 4.89 -10.30
CA GLN A 815 1.44 3.64 -10.73
C GLN A 815 1.14 3.72 -12.23
N GLN A 816 1.65 2.76 -13.00
CA GLN A 816 1.25 2.63 -14.40
C GLN A 816 -0.19 2.13 -14.49
N MET A 817 -0.99 2.79 -15.31
CA MET A 817 -2.32 2.36 -15.71
C MET A 817 -2.20 1.48 -16.96
N LEU A 818 -2.94 0.38 -16.99
CA LEU A 818 -2.80 -0.67 -18.01
C LEU A 818 -4.15 -0.95 -18.67
N SER A 819 -4.20 -0.87 -20.00
CA SER A 819 -5.35 -1.32 -20.79
C SER A 819 -5.67 -2.80 -20.49
N ALA A 820 -6.97 -3.11 -20.44
CA ALA A 820 -7.48 -4.47 -20.29
C ALA A 820 -7.41 -5.28 -21.60
N THR A 821 -7.26 -4.62 -22.74
CA THR A 821 -7.09 -5.21 -24.08
C THR A 821 -5.63 -5.26 -24.56
N ARG A 822 -4.72 -4.55 -23.87
CA ARG A 822 -3.29 -4.34 -24.25
C ARG A 822 -2.62 -5.56 -24.90
N THR A 823 -2.09 -5.37 -26.10
CA THR A 823 -1.28 -6.36 -26.84
C THR A 823 0.19 -5.99 -26.82
N LYS A 824 1.05 -6.91 -27.29
CA LYS A 824 2.48 -6.64 -27.48
C LYS A 824 2.73 -5.94 -28.82
N GLU A 825 2.24 -6.56 -29.87
CA GLU A 825 2.28 -6.06 -31.25
C GLU A 825 1.00 -6.51 -31.98
N PRO A 826 0.34 -5.65 -32.77
CA PRO A 826 0.54 -4.20 -32.83
C PRO A 826 0.14 -3.50 -31.52
N ALA A 827 0.55 -2.25 -31.37
CA ALA A 827 0.07 -1.37 -30.31
C ALA A 827 -1.42 -1.02 -30.50
N GLU A 828 -2.08 -0.69 -29.39
CA GLU A 828 -3.47 -0.24 -29.37
C GLU A 828 -3.52 1.28 -29.57
N ALA A 829 -4.34 1.76 -30.52
CA ALA A 829 -4.35 3.17 -30.90
C ALA A 829 -4.98 4.10 -29.83
N PHE A 830 -5.80 3.53 -28.94
CA PHE A 830 -6.59 4.19 -27.90
C PHE A 830 -6.75 3.28 -26.65
N PRO A 831 -5.68 3.03 -25.88
CA PRO A 831 -5.72 2.13 -24.72
C PRO A 831 -6.37 2.73 -23.46
N PHE A 832 -6.69 4.03 -23.48
CA PHE A 832 -7.27 4.77 -22.35
C PHE A 832 -8.43 5.66 -22.83
N VAL A 833 -9.38 5.92 -21.94
CA VAL A 833 -10.56 6.78 -22.14
C VAL A 833 -10.50 8.03 -21.25
N GLN A 834 -11.24 9.09 -21.57
CA GLN A 834 -11.27 10.31 -20.74
C GLN A 834 -11.62 10.02 -19.27
N ARG A 835 -12.50 9.04 -19.04
CA ARG A 835 -12.90 8.54 -17.71
C ARG A 835 -11.69 8.18 -16.82
N ASP A 836 -10.62 7.64 -17.39
CA ASP A 836 -9.42 7.21 -16.66
C ASP A 836 -8.65 8.38 -16.01
N LEU A 837 -8.88 9.62 -16.46
CA LEU A 837 -8.34 10.84 -15.86
C LEU A 837 -9.30 11.48 -14.86
N TYR A 838 -10.59 11.51 -15.20
CA TYR A 838 -11.60 12.30 -14.47
C TYR A 838 -12.21 11.55 -13.27
N GLU A 839 -12.22 10.21 -13.25
CA GLU A 839 -12.69 9.42 -12.09
C GLU A 839 -11.57 9.15 -11.04
N LEU A 840 -10.37 9.71 -11.25
CA LEU A 840 -9.32 9.75 -10.24
C LEU A 840 -9.68 10.70 -9.08
N SER A 841 -9.09 10.46 -7.91
CA SER A 841 -9.24 11.34 -6.74
C SER A 841 -8.59 12.70 -7.02
N GLN A 842 -9.41 13.72 -7.29
CA GLN A 842 -8.94 15.06 -7.61
C GLN A 842 -8.49 15.82 -6.35
N PRO A 843 -7.49 16.72 -6.45
CA PRO A 843 -6.72 17.05 -7.64
C PRO A 843 -5.68 15.95 -7.98
N ALA A 844 -5.76 15.39 -9.18
CA ALA A 844 -4.90 14.28 -9.62
C ALA A 844 -3.74 14.75 -10.53
N LEU A 845 -2.65 13.98 -10.58
CA LEU A 845 -1.53 14.19 -11.51
C LEU A 845 -1.31 12.93 -12.34
N VAL A 846 -1.29 13.08 -13.67
CA VAL A 846 -1.14 11.96 -14.60
C VAL A 846 -0.12 12.29 -15.69
N LEU A 847 0.91 11.46 -15.84
CA LEU A 847 1.85 11.50 -16.96
C LEU A 847 1.38 10.55 -18.07
N VAL A 848 1.11 11.09 -19.25
CA VAL A 848 0.82 10.34 -20.47
C VAL A 848 2.03 10.42 -21.39
N ASP A 849 2.60 9.26 -21.72
CA ASP A 849 3.67 9.11 -22.71
C ASP A 849 3.06 8.71 -24.06
N ALA A 850 3.24 9.55 -25.08
CA ALA A 850 2.76 9.31 -26.44
C ALA A 850 3.88 8.89 -27.41
N GLY A 851 5.10 8.59 -26.91
CA GLY A 851 6.26 8.25 -27.72
C GLY A 851 7.02 9.47 -28.25
N TYR A 852 6.34 10.38 -28.95
CA TYR A 852 6.93 11.63 -29.49
C TYR A 852 6.92 12.81 -28.50
N VAL A 853 6.07 12.73 -27.47
CA VAL A 853 5.85 13.78 -26.46
C VAL A 853 5.37 13.18 -25.14
N LEU A 854 5.70 13.82 -24.02
CA LEU A 854 5.07 13.59 -22.72
C LEU A 854 4.04 14.67 -22.43
N TRP A 855 2.90 14.29 -21.86
CA TRP A 855 1.90 15.21 -21.33
C TRP A 855 1.73 14.97 -19.84
N LEU A 856 1.98 15.99 -19.02
CA LEU A 856 1.64 15.99 -17.60
C LEU A 856 0.29 16.69 -17.42
N TRP A 857 -0.77 15.90 -17.34
CA TRP A 857 -2.13 16.35 -17.09
C TRP A 857 -2.35 16.63 -15.60
N GLN A 858 -2.99 17.75 -15.32
CA GLN A 858 -3.24 18.26 -13.97
C GLN A 858 -4.76 18.39 -13.75
N GLY A 859 -5.24 17.73 -12.69
CA GLY A 859 -6.62 17.82 -12.22
C GLY A 859 -7.01 19.23 -11.76
N TRP A 860 -8.28 19.38 -11.40
CA TRP A 860 -8.85 20.59 -10.83
C TRP A 860 -9.08 20.43 -9.33
N TRP A 861 -9.38 21.52 -8.61
CA TRP A 861 -9.91 21.43 -7.25
C TRP A 861 -11.44 21.28 -7.32
N PRO A 862 -12.03 20.17 -6.83
CA PRO A 862 -13.48 20.10 -6.65
C PRO A 862 -13.98 21.24 -5.75
N ARG A 863 -15.11 21.85 -6.13
CA ARG A 863 -15.83 22.80 -5.27
C ARG A 863 -16.46 22.04 -4.09
N GLU A 864 -16.69 22.73 -2.97
CA GLU A 864 -17.16 22.13 -1.71
C GLU A 864 -18.64 21.67 -1.73
N ASP A 865 -18.96 20.71 -2.60
CA ASP A 865 -20.28 20.05 -2.66
C ASP A 865 -20.43 18.99 -1.56
N GLY A 866 -20.08 19.38 -0.33
CA GLY A 866 -20.40 18.70 0.94
C GLY A 866 -19.73 17.35 1.23
N SER A 867 -18.97 16.77 0.31
CA SER A 867 -18.47 15.38 0.41
C SER A 867 -16.95 15.19 0.35
N GLY A 868 -16.17 16.27 0.48
CA GLY A 868 -14.72 16.27 0.74
C GLY A 868 -14.23 17.65 1.17
N GLY A 869 -13.15 17.81 1.94
CA GLY A 869 -12.34 16.76 2.57
C GLY A 869 -10.92 17.24 2.93
N ASP A 870 -10.77 17.97 4.05
CA ASP A 870 -9.54 18.49 4.70
C ASP A 870 -8.50 19.30 3.87
N ASP A 871 -8.28 19.03 2.59
CA ASP A 871 -7.14 19.53 1.81
C ASP A 871 -7.28 20.98 1.27
N SER A 872 -8.42 21.66 1.52
CA SER A 872 -8.58 23.10 1.27
C SER A 872 -7.80 23.99 2.28
N THR A 873 -7.18 23.40 3.30
CA THR A 873 -6.27 24.12 4.20
C THR A 873 -4.99 24.56 3.47
N GLY A 874 -4.36 25.65 3.93
CA GLY A 874 -3.12 26.15 3.31
C GLY A 874 -1.98 25.12 3.21
N SER A 875 -1.96 24.13 4.11
CA SER A 875 -1.05 22.97 4.04
C SER A 875 -1.29 22.05 2.83
N GLY A 876 -2.55 21.88 2.39
CA GLY A 876 -2.88 21.10 1.20
C GLY A 876 -2.38 21.77 -0.08
N ALA A 877 -2.48 23.10 -0.17
CA ALA A 877 -1.93 23.87 -1.28
C ALA A 877 -0.38 23.80 -1.37
N ILE A 878 0.33 23.87 -0.24
CA ILE A 878 1.79 23.69 -0.17
C ILE A 878 2.17 22.28 -0.65
N ARG A 879 1.46 21.27 -0.14
CA ARG A 879 1.65 19.86 -0.50
C ARG A 879 1.43 19.64 -2.00
N TRP A 880 0.34 20.16 -2.56
CA TRP A 880 0.02 20.06 -3.98
C TRP A 880 1.16 20.63 -4.85
N GLN A 881 1.70 21.81 -4.52
CA GLN A 881 2.83 22.38 -5.28
C GLN A 881 4.12 21.53 -5.15
N ALA A 882 4.36 20.89 -4.00
CA ALA A 882 5.48 19.96 -3.83
C ALA A 882 5.31 18.68 -4.66
N GLU A 883 4.13 18.06 -4.64
CA GLU A 883 3.79 16.88 -5.45
C GLU A 883 3.82 17.21 -6.95
N ARG A 884 3.34 18.40 -7.34
CA ARG A 884 3.39 18.96 -8.70
C ARG A 884 4.84 19.14 -9.21
N ARG A 885 5.75 19.65 -8.38
CA ARG A 885 7.20 19.70 -8.70
C ARG A 885 7.81 18.31 -8.85
N ALA A 886 7.49 17.39 -7.92
CA ALA A 886 8.00 16.02 -7.96
C ALA A 886 7.52 15.26 -9.22
N ALA A 887 6.28 15.48 -9.66
CA ALA A 887 5.76 14.95 -10.93
C ALA A 887 6.51 15.50 -12.15
N MET A 888 6.74 16.81 -12.23
CA MET A 888 7.50 17.44 -13.33
C MET A 888 8.94 16.91 -13.40
N GLN A 889 9.65 16.89 -12.28
CA GLN A 889 11.02 16.35 -12.22
C GLN A 889 11.04 14.85 -12.58
N THR A 890 10.01 14.07 -12.20
CA THR A 890 9.88 12.68 -12.62
C THR A 890 9.71 12.57 -14.14
N ALA A 891 8.88 13.41 -14.75
CA ALA A 891 8.66 13.41 -16.20
C ALA A 891 9.94 13.72 -16.99
N VAL A 892 10.74 14.69 -16.54
CA VAL A 892 12.08 14.97 -17.10
C VAL A 892 13.00 13.76 -16.95
N ASN A 893 13.10 13.20 -15.75
CA ASN A 893 13.94 12.03 -15.48
C ASN A 893 13.52 10.81 -16.34
N TYR A 894 12.22 10.62 -16.56
CA TYR A 894 11.66 9.54 -17.37
C TYR A 894 11.90 9.75 -18.88
N TRP A 895 11.86 10.98 -19.38
CA TRP A 895 12.31 11.29 -20.74
C TRP A 895 13.77 10.87 -20.95
N THR A 896 14.67 11.34 -20.09
CA THR A 896 16.10 11.01 -20.13
C THR A 896 16.36 9.50 -20.00
N ALA A 897 15.64 8.80 -19.12
CA ALA A 897 15.80 7.36 -18.92
C ALA A 897 15.30 6.52 -20.12
N THR A 898 14.26 6.97 -20.83
CA THR A 898 13.67 6.22 -21.96
C THR A 898 14.28 6.55 -23.33
N ARG A 899 14.75 7.79 -23.52
CA ARG A 899 15.19 8.31 -24.82
C ARG A 899 16.66 8.74 -24.85
N GLY A 900 17.35 8.72 -23.71
CA GLY A 900 18.75 9.11 -23.55
C GLY A 900 18.92 10.60 -23.20
N PRO A 901 20.12 11.00 -22.74
CA PRO A 901 20.40 12.38 -22.30
C PRO A 901 20.48 13.39 -23.45
N ASP A 902 20.85 12.96 -24.65
CA ASP A 902 21.02 13.85 -25.82
C ASP A 902 19.69 14.17 -26.55
N ALA A 903 18.59 13.53 -26.14
CA ALA A 903 17.28 13.71 -26.76
C ALA A 903 16.59 14.98 -26.22
N ARG A 904 16.39 15.99 -27.07
CA ARG A 904 15.66 17.22 -26.72
C ARG A 904 14.34 16.90 -26.03
N LEU A 905 14.14 17.45 -24.83
CA LEU A 905 12.93 17.26 -24.05
C LEU A 905 11.69 17.77 -24.81
N SER A 906 10.68 16.91 -24.88
CA SER A 906 9.35 17.20 -25.42
C SER A 906 8.32 16.81 -24.36
N ALA A 907 8.06 17.73 -23.43
CA ALA A 907 7.21 17.49 -22.27
C ALA A 907 6.33 18.72 -21.99
N ASN A 908 5.01 18.51 -22.04
CA ASN A 908 3.99 19.54 -22.06
C ASN A 908 3.05 19.43 -20.85
N LEU A 909 2.53 20.57 -20.38
CA LEU A 909 1.52 20.68 -19.32
C LEU A 909 0.15 20.98 -19.91
N VAL A 910 -0.87 20.29 -19.40
CA VAL A 910 -2.29 20.53 -19.71
C VAL A 910 -3.15 20.40 -18.44
N TRP A 911 -4.30 21.07 -18.41
CA TRP A 911 -5.20 21.14 -17.26
C TRP A 911 -6.59 20.61 -17.59
N ALA A 912 -7.23 19.99 -16.60
CA ALA A 912 -8.60 19.48 -16.68
C ALA A 912 -9.59 20.54 -17.19
N GLY A 913 -10.31 20.24 -18.27
CA GLY A 913 -11.32 21.11 -18.88
C GLY A 913 -10.74 22.25 -19.73
N LEU A 914 -9.41 22.32 -19.92
CA LEU A 914 -8.72 23.33 -20.74
C LEU A 914 -7.71 22.70 -21.73
N GLU A 915 -7.79 21.39 -21.96
CA GLU A 915 -6.79 20.61 -22.70
C GLU A 915 -6.60 21.07 -24.16
N SER A 916 -5.40 20.84 -24.69
CA SER A 916 -5.06 21.08 -26.09
C SER A 916 -5.74 20.06 -27.01
N VAL A 917 -5.99 20.45 -28.28
CA VAL A 917 -6.58 19.54 -29.28
C VAL A 917 -5.67 18.35 -29.56
N GLU A 918 -4.35 18.55 -29.49
CA GLU A 918 -3.31 17.51 -29.57
C GLU A 918 -3.49 16.45 -28.46
N PHE A 919 -3.64 16.87 -27.20
CA PHE A 919 -3.87 15.96 -26.06
C PHE A 919 -5.23 15.26 -26.15
N VAL A 920 -6.28 16.00 -26.48
CA VAL A 920 -7.64 15.45 -26.70
C VAL A 920 -7.64 14.39 -27.81
N SER A 921 -6.77 14.51 -28.81
CA SER A 921 -6.63 13.50 -29.87
C SER A 921 -6.18 12.12 -29.35
N LEU A 922 -5.54 12.03 -28.18
CA LEU A 922 -5.00 10.78 -27.63
C LEU A 922 -6.10 9.79 -27.22
N PHE A 923 -7.31 10.27 -26.98
CA PHE A 923 -8.47 9.52 -26.45
C PHE A 923 -9.51 9.24 -27.56
N PRO A 924 -10.29 8.15 -27.49
CA PRO A 924 -11.18 7.74 -28.58
C PRO A 924 -12.34 8.70 -28.79
N ASP A 925 -13.00 9.11 -27.70
CA ASP A 925 -13.94 10.23 -27.63
C ASP A 925 -13.44 11.29 -26.64
N TRP A 926 -14.11 12.44 -26.59
CA TRP A 926 -13.87 13.47 -25.56
C TRP A 926 -15.09 14.35 -25.38
N GLN A 927 -15.38 14.73 -24.13
CA GLN A 927 -16.51 15.56 -23.73
C GLN A 927 -16.01 16.68 -22.82
N ASN A 928 -16.47 17.91 -23.05
CA ASN A 928 -16.08 19.04 -22.20
C ASN A 928 -16.68 18.89 -20.80
N LYS A 929 -15.93 19.33 -19.79
CA LYS A 929 -16.28 19.22 -18.37
C LYS A 929 -16.28 20.61 -17.74
N ASP A 930 -17.43 21.26 -17.82
CA ASP A 930 -17.62 22.68 -17.46
C ASP A 930 -17.21 22.98 -16.00
N ASP A 931 -17.36 22.00 -15.10
CA ASP A 931 -16.92 22.03 -13.71
C ASP A 931 -15.38 22.19 -13.57
N ALA A 932 -14.63 21.38 -14.30
CA ALA A 932 -13.16 21.46 -14.35
C ALA A 932 -12.69 22.72 -15.10
N THR A 933 -13.37 23.05 -16.22
CA THR A 933 -13.11 24.25 -17.02
C THR A 933 -13.25 25.52 -16.18
N GLU A 934 -14.35 25.69 -15.44
CA GLU A 934 -14.57 26.88 -14.61
C GLU A 934 -13.54 27.00 -13.48
N SER A 935 -13.12 25.88 -12.86
CA SER A 935 -12.10 25.89 -11.80
C SER A 935 -10.76 26.40 -12.35
N ASN A 936 -10.25 25.78 -13.42
CA ASN A 936 -8.94 26.13 -13.95
C ASN A 936 -8.92 27.51 -14.64
N MET A 937 -10.08 28.02 -15.11
CA MET A 937 -10.22 29.42 -15.54
C MET A 937 -10.13 30.42 -14.38
N GLN A 938 -10.62 30.07 -13.18
CA GLN A 938 -10.50 30.93 -12.00
C GLN A 938 -9.03 31.05 -11.52
N ASP A 939 -8.25 29.98 -11.70
CA ASP A 939 -6.79 29.96 -11.53
C ASP A 939 -6.01 30.63 -12.70
N GLY A 940 -6.71 31.34 -13.59
CA GLY A 940 -6.12 32.20 -14.63
C GLY A 940 -5.58 31.48 -15.87
N ARG A 941 -5.80 30.17 -16.01
CA ARG A 941 -5.37 29.37 -17.17
C ARG A 941 -6.31 29.58 -18.36
N LYS A 942 -5.80 29.41 -19.59
CA LYS A 942 -6.57 29.63 -20.83
C LYS A 942 -6.87 28.32 -21.57
N PRO A 943 -8.00 28.20 -22.30
CA PRO A 943 -8.31 27.02 -23.11
C PRO A 943 -7.24 26.76 -24.17
N GLY A 944 -6.73 25.52 -24.23
CA GLY A 944 -5.69 25.12 -25.17
C GLY A 944 -4.32 25.75 -24.90
N GLU A 945 -4.11 26.38 -23.74
CA GLU A 945 -2.79 26.78 -23.28
C GLU A 945 -1.96 25.53 -23.00
N THR A 946 -0.68 25.56 -23.39
CA THR A 946 0.25 24.46 -23.16
C THR A 946 1.60 25.07 -22.80
N LEU A 947 2.15 24.66 -21.66
CA LEU A 947 3.45 25.12 -21.17
C LEU A 947 4.45 23.97 -21.21
N SER A 948 5.73 24.29 -21.43
CA SER A 948 6.81 23.33 -21.23
C SER A 948 6.88 22.91 -19.77
N VAL A 949 7.03 21.62 -19.51
CA VAL A 949 7.34 21.08 -18.18
C VAL A 949 8.69 21.62 -17.68
N GLU A 950 9.64 21.89 -18.59
CA GLU A 950 10.96 22.44 -18.24
C GLU A 950 10.88 23.89 -17.75
N ASP A 951 10.17 24.75 -18.50
CA ASP A 951 10.03 26.18 -18.17
C ASP A 951 9.22 26.38 -16.88
N GLU A 952 8.13 25.62 -16.69
CA GLU A 952 7.33 25.68 -15.47
C GLU A 952 8.06 25.07 -14.27
N LEU A 953 8.82 23.96 -14.44
CA LEU A 953 9.64 23.41 -13.38
C LEU A 953 10.70 24.43 -12.93
N ALA A 954 11.41 25.05 -13.88
CA ALA A 954 12.37 26.10 -13.60
C ALA A 954 11.75 27.30 -12.85
N ARG A 955 10.51 27.68 -13.18
CA ARG A 955 9.74 28.71 -12.45
C ARG A 955 9.41 28.29 -11.01
N LEU A 956 9.06 27.02 -10.78
CA LEU A 956 8.68 26.49 -9.45
C LEU A 956 9.87 26.12 -8.56
N THR A 957 11.05 25.89 -9.14
CA THR A 957 12.33 25.68 -8.44
C THR A 957 13.20 26.94 -8.42
N GLN A 958 12.64 28.10 -8.75
CA GLN A 958 13.33 29.39 -8.68
C GLN A 958 13.72 29.68 -7.22
N SER A 959 15.03 29.79 -6.96
CA SER A 959 15.58 29.93 -5.61
C SER A 959 15.66 31.38 -5.11
N THR A 960 15.41 32.37 -5.97
CA THR A 960 15.49 33.80 -5.60
C THR A 960 14.36 34.61 -6.24
N TYR A 961 13.66 35.39 -5.41
CA TYR A 961 12.58 36.31 -5.82
C TYR A 961 12.85 37.74 -5.33
N PRO A 962 12.39 38.79 -6.04
CA PRO A 962 12.50 40.16 -5.58
C PRO A 962 11.68 40.41 -4.29
N PRO A 963 12.18 41.22 -3.34
CA PRO A 963 11.45 41.64 -2.13
C PRO A 963 9.99 42.04 -2.37
N ALA A 964 9.74 42.82 -3.42
CA ALA A 964 8.42 43.33 -3.75
C ALA A 964 7.39 42.25 -4.13
N GLN A 965 7.83 41.03 -4.49
CA GLN A 965 6.94 39.89 -4.79
C GLN A 965 6.63 39.08 -3.52
N LEU A 966 7.64 38.80 -2.69
CA LEU A 966 7.47 38.05 -1.43
C LEU A 966 6.68 38.82 -0.35
N LEU A 967 6.67 40.16 -0.42
CA LEU A 967 5.86 41.03 0.43
C LEU A 967 4.42 41.24 -0.06
N GLN A 968 4.07 40.76 -1.26
CA GLN A 968 2.70 40.80 -1.78
C GLN A 968 1.95 39.50 -1.46
N ARG A 969 0.62 39.53 -1.61
CA ARG A 969 -0.28 38.38 -1.47
C ARG A 969 -1.29 38.41 -2.64
N PRO A 970 -1.56 37.30 -3.34
CA PRO A 970 -0.99 35.95 -3.15
C PRO A 970 0.53 35.90 -3.40
N LEU A 971 1.18 34.88 -2.85
CA LEU A 971 2.59 34.58 -3.08
C LEU A 971 2.77 33.90 -4.46
N PRO A 972 3.99 33.92 -5.05
CA PRO A 972 4.29 33.17 -6.27
C PRO A 972 4.13 31.66 -6.08
N ASP A 973 3.72 30.95 -7.14
CA ASP A 973 3.63 29.48 -7.14
C ASP A 973 4.96 28.82 -6.71
N GLY A 974 4.89 27.82 -5.83
CA GLY A 974 6.06 27.04 -5.39
C GLY A 974 6.89 27.66 -4.26
N VAL A 975 6.61 28.91 -3.87
CA VAL A 975 7.22 29.55 -2.68
C VAL A 975 6.60 28.98 -1.40
N ASP A 976 7.42 28.47 -0.49
CA ASP A 976 6.96 28.05 0.83
C ASP A 976 6.68 29.29 1.72
N PRO A 977 5.43 29.50 2.19
CA PRO A 977 5.07 30.66 3.01
C PRO A 977 5.70 30.65 4.40
N THR A 978 6.24 29.53 4.87
CA THR A 978 6.91 29.41 6.18
C THR A 978 8.39 29.84 6.13
N LYS A 979 8.97 29.87 4.92
CA LYS A 979 10.41 30.04 4.63
C LYS A 979 10.70 31.16 3.61
N LEU A 980 9.92 32.23 3.61
CA LEU A 980 10.05 33.35 2.66
C LEU A 980 11.46 33.96 2.58
N GLU A 981 12.24 33.89 3.65
CA GLU A 981 13.64 34.34 3.72
C GLU A 981 14.64 33.44 3.00
N GLU A 982 14.33 32.14 2.79
CA GLU A 982 15.19 31.25 2.01
C GLU A 982 15.27 31.69 0.55
N TYR A 983 14.17 32.28 0.04
CA TYR A 983 13.95 32.76 -1.33
C TYR A 983 14.49 34.17 -1.64
N LEU A 984 15.24 34.79 -0.72
CA LEU A 984 15.93 36.05 -0.98
C LEU A 984 17.38 35.79 -1.44
N SER A 985 17.85 36.56 -2.42
CA SER A 985 19.29 36.63 -2.71
C SER A 985 20.02 37.35 -1.58
N SER A 986 21.30 37.03 -1.33
CA SER A 986 22.06 37.55 -0.18
C SER A 986 22.03 39.08 -0.08
N GLU A 987 22.15 39.79 -1.20
CA GLU A 987 22.05 41.25 -1.27
C GLU A 987 20.69 41.76 -0.75
N HIS A 988 19.58 41.24 -1.25
CA HIS A 988 18.23 41.60 -0.80
C HIS A 988 17.93 41.11 0.63
N PHE A 989 18.57 40.04 1.08
CA PHE A 989 18.47 39.52 2.44
C PHE A 989 19.08 40.53 3.42
N GLU A 990 20.32 40.98 3.16
CA GLU A 990 21.01 41.99 3.95
C GLU A 990 20.27 43.35 3.93
N GLU A 991 19.75 43.78 2.76
CA GLU A 991 18.95 45.01 2.64
C GLU A 991 17.65 44.99 3.47
N LEU A 992 16.97 43.84 3.55
CA LEU A 992 15.69 43.71 4.26
C LEU A 992 15.84 43.41 5.76
N LEU A 993 16.81 42.58 6.13
CA LEU A 993 16.93 42.00 7.47
C LEU A 993 18.07 42.62 8.29
N GLY A 994 19.01 43.34 7.65
CA GLY A 994 20.10 44.06 8.31
C GLY A 994 21.18 43.17 8.94
N MET A 995 21.28 41.92 8.49
CA MET A 995 22.23 40.88 8.94
C MET A 995 22.44 39.86 7.80
N THR A 996 23.52 39.09 7.83
CA THR A 996 23.75 38.06 6.79
C THR A 996 22.86 36.83 6.99
N LYS A 997 22.79 35.95 5.99
CA LYS A 997 21.99 34.71 6.05
C LYS A 997 22.52 33.75 7.11
N GLU A 998 23.84 33.71 7.29
CA GLU A 998 24.55 32.94 8.30
C GLU A 998 24.22 33.47 9.71
N GLU A 999 24.37 34.79 9.92
CA GLU A 999 24.02 35.44 11.20
C GLU A 999 22.56 35.21 11.60
N PHE A 1000 21.63 35.21 10.63
CA PHE A 1000 20.23 34.89 10.86
C PHE A 1000 20.02 33.43 11.27
N THR A 1001 20.71 32.47 10.64
CA THR A 1001 20.62 31.05 11.00
C THR A 1001 21.15 30.74 12.40
N GLU A 1002 22.12 31.51 12.91
CA GLU A 1002 22.60 31.38 14.30
C GLU A 1002 21.62 31.96 15.35
N LEU A 1003 20.60 32.73 14.95
CA LEU A 1003 19.61 33.27 15.89
C LEU A 1003 18.62 32.20 16.35
N PRO A 1004 18.23 32.18 17.64
CA PRO A 1004 17.12 31.35 18.11
C PRO A 1004 15.82 31.59 17.33
N THR A 1005 15.06 30.53 17.05
CA THR A 1005 13.83 30.54 16.21
C THR A 1005 12.78 31.57 16.63
N TRP A 1006 12.63 31.87 17.93
CA TRP A 1006 11.74 32.93 18.39
C TRP A 1006 12.19 34.33 17.95
N LYS A 1007 13.51 34.56 17.88
CA LYS A 1007 14.13 35.82 17.45
C LYS A 1007 14.08 35.96 15.92
N GLN A 1008 14.39 34.88 15.18
CA GLN A 1008 14.14 34.80 13.74
C GLN A 1008 12.68 35.17 13.41
N THR A 1009 11.72 34.53 14.09
CA THR A 1009 10.27 34.81 13.94
C THR A 1009 9.92 36.26 14.26
N SER A 1010 10.56 36.87 15.26
CA SER A 1010 10.37 38.29 15.59
C SER A 1010 10.88 39.22 14.49
N VAL A 1011 11.99 38.87 13.82
CA VAL A 1011 12.54 39.66 12.70
C VAL A 1011 11.67 39.49 11.45
N LYS A 1012 11.28 38.26 11.08
CA LYS A 1012 10.33 37.98 9.98
C LYS A 1012 9.07 38.86 10.08
N LYS A 1013 8.48 38.92 11.30
CA LYS A 1013 7.28 39.72 11.61
C LYS A 1013 7.46 41.23 11.52
N GLN A 1014 8.68 41.76 11.70
CA GLN A 1014 8.97 43.19 11.56
C GLN A 1014 9.07 43.61 10.09
N VAL A 1015 9.52 42.70 9.21
CA VAL A 1015 9.72 42.95 7.78
C VAL A 1015 8.48 42.60 6.93
N GLY A 1016 7.58 41.74 7.44
CA GLY A 1016 6.39 41.26 6.71
C GLY A 1016 6.58 39.92 6.01
N LEU A 1017 7.60 39.16 6.41
CA LEU A 1017 7.94 37.82 5.92
C LEU A 1017 7.37 36.72 6.84
N PHE A 1018 6.16 36.94 7.35
CA PHE A 1018 5.37 36.04 8.21
C PHE A 1018 3.90 36.02 7.72
#